data_AF-A0AAE4SXE0-F1
#
_entry.id   AF-A0AAE4SXE0-F1
#
_cell.length_a   1.000
_cell.length_b   1.000
_cell.length_c   1.000
_cell.angle_alpha   90.00
_cell.angle_beta   90.00
_cell.angle_gamma   90.00
#
_symmetry.space_group_name_H-M   'P 1'
#
loop_
_entity.id
_entity.type
_entity.pdbx_description
1 polymer ?
#
loop_
_entity_poly.entity_id
_entity_poly.type
_entity_poly.pdbx_seq_one_letter_code
_entity_poly.pdbx_strand_id
1 'polypeptide(L)'
;MRKEEIQAEHKRLRKVKKNADAGQVRAESFGKSSQTPMFRDYLTGVGPLVKPIAKRNDYLREFSKFEKDNASAMQKLLVEAEELPKATAQNWNTKREAKIGIIADRFLYESLEVAADFIPITPENFREAIPQTDVLLVVSAWRGLNEEWVNLPRRTSGKRELLEKTIIPFAKDQGIPVVFYSKEDPPNYESFVSMARLADHVFTSAEEVIPKYRKDIPDGIPVEPLRFGVNYKIHNPLGSMRHMGREMVFAGSWMSHKYPSRAASTEKMFDGALRAGLPLYVVDRNLDLDPKSFKNLEKYMFPDRFVANLHRPLPHDQLLRLQKLLPLAFNLNSVMGSQTMFANRVVELLAMGTLLISNYSAGVNTRYPSVAIMDTELDTQQFLETLSDDYLRYCQVEGIREVFLHDTVFDRVDKILNSVGISTPTDDHRILVVANSQAEFEQFQQSQASDFECTYVPSSEASNIKGSEYGDLVIFANRLEAFGPDIINDAVAAYRYSAPDALYITAFDSEAEAYEPTTHDNGISKPATAYWINAGEMVDDATVETSMTIKSSFTSNNGAKKTHQEAELSVIVPAYNNGKHLIHKCCQSIFRSSINKLAKVIIVDDGSTDPKTQATLSLLEKTKPNVEVFRFPPGGSGSASRPRNKGLELTQTPYVTYLDPDNEQVNDTYIRLLDRVKDTGADFAIGNMVRFKGKRNRINNSKELKKAIAKSAALDGNNADLLEKLGFKPMSIQALVADTAWLKSLNLEQPVGAVGQDSYFFQQMLYYARKVSITSRAAHIYYAEISTSTVNAISPKYYRKYLPLEEDRAKWLEEVGLLRAYQEDRFTQFLEHWYVKKLENVDPDDLDECIDLIEEINGIYGLSEDSNPEIQRIMDKARALKK
;
A
#
# COMPACT_ATOMS: atom_id res chain seq x y z
N MET A 1 3.02 14.34 -50.65
CA MET A 1 3.27 15.42 -49.68
C MET A 1 4.75 15.41 -49.31
N ARG A 2 5.42 16.56 -49.44
CA ARG A 2 6.84 16.72 -49.06
C ARG A 2 6.96 16.48 -47.55
N LYS A 3 8.07 15.92 -47.08
CA LYS A 3 8.33 15.57 -45.66
C LYS A 3 8.03 16.73 -44.69
N GLU A 4 8.21 17.96 -45.15
CA GLU A 4 7.91 19.20 -44.43
C GLU A 4 6.40 19.46 -44.26
N GLU A 5 5.57 19.14 -45.26
CA GLU A 5 4.11 19.27 -45.20
C GLU A 5 3.51 18.25 -44.22
N ILE A 6 4.06 17.04 -44.17
CA ILE A 6 3.68 16.01 -43.19
C ILE A 6 4.02 16.46 -41.76
N GLN A 7 5.21 17.03 -41.55
CA GLN A 7 5.62 17.55 -40.24
C GLN A 7 4.77 18.76 -39.81
N ALA A 8 4.44 19.65 -40.75
CA ALA A 8 3.54 20.77 -40.50
C ALA A 8 2.13 20.29 -40.11
N GLU A 9 1.58 19.31 -40.83
CA GLU A 9 0.25 18.78 -40.52
C GLU A 9 0.25 17.97 -39.21
N HIS A 10 1.30 17.20 -38.91
CA HIS A 10 1.46 16.56 -37.59
C HIS A 10 1.51 17.57 -36.46
N LYS A 11 2.20 18.70 -36.65
CA LYS A 11 2.26 19.79 -35.66
C LYS A 11 0.89 20.46 -35.49
N ARG A 12 0.14 20.64 -36.59
CA ARG A 12 -1.24 21.16 -36.58
C ARG A 12 -2.19 20.22 -35.84
N LEU A 13 -2.19 18.93 -36.17
CA LEU A 13 -3.02 17.91 -35.53
C LEU A 13 -2.70 17.75 -34.04
N ARG A 14 -1.42 17.80 -33.65
CA ARG A 14 -1.02 17.83 -32.21
C ARG A 14 -1.57 19.07 -31.50
N LYS A 15 -1.56 20.23 -32.15
CA LYS A 15 -2.12 21.47 -31.59
C LYS A 15 -3.64 21.39 -31.46
N VAL A 16 -4.34 20.86 -32.47
CA VAL A 16 -5.80 20.65 -32.45
C VAL A 16 -6.19 19.65 -31.36
N LYS A 17 -5.49 18.52 -31.25
CA LYS A 17 -5.70 17.54 -30.19
C LYS A 17 -5.49 18.15 -28.80
N LYS A 18 -4.38 18.87 -28.60
CA LYS A 18 -4.11 19.59 -27.34
C LYS A 18 -5.20 20.61 -27.00
N ASN A 19 -5.74 21.31 -28.00
CA ASN A 19 -6.83 22.26 -27.81
C ASN A 19 -8.17 21.57 -27.50
N ALA A 20 -8.45 20.41 -28.12
CA ALA A 20 -9.62 19.60 -27.85
C ALA A 20 -9.56 19.00 -26.44
N ASP A 21 -8.41 18.44 -26.05
CA ASP A 21 -8.15 17.94 -24.69
C ASP A 21 -8.32 19.07 -23.67
N ALA A 22 -7.76 20.26 -23.93
CA ALA A 22 -7.96 21.44 -23.08
C ALA A 22 -9.40 21.97 -23.07
N GLY A 23 -10.16 21.77 -24.16
CA GLY A 23 -11.58 22.09 -24.24
C GLY A 23 -12.43 21.13 -23.42
N GLN A 24 -12.12 19.83 -23.46
CA GLN A 24 -12.77 18.79 -22.69
C GLN A 24 -12.47 18.95 -21.19
N VAL A 25 -11.21 19.22 -20.82
CA VAL A 25 -10.85 19.55 -19.42
C VAL A 25 -11.59 20.79 -18.93
N ARG A 26 -11.77 21.82 -19.78
CA ARG A 26 -12.57 23.00 -19.43
C ARG A 26 -14.06 22.69 -19.30
N ALA A 27 -14.62 21.83 -20.15
CA ALA A 27 -16.01 21.40 -20.07
C ALA A 27 -16.27 20.51 -18.83
N GLU A 28 -15.35 19.61 -18.49
CA GLU A 28 -15.40 18.79 -17.28
C GLU A 28 -15.22 19.66 -16.03
N SER A 29 -14.29 20.62 -16.05
CA SER A 29 -14.11 21.63 -15.00
C SER A 29 -15.35 22.49 -14.84
N PHE A 30 -16.01 22.91 -15.93
CA PHE A 30 -17.28 23.65 -15.92
C PHE A 30 -18.44 22.80 -15.37
N GLY A 31 -18.53 21.53 -15.77
CA GLY A 31 -19.52 20.59 -15.23
C GLY A 31 -19.37 20.37 -13.73
N LYS A 32 -18.14 20.24 -13.23
CA LYS A 32 -17.87 20.12 -11.78
C LYS A 32 -18.15 21.43 -11.02
N SER A 33 -17.69 22.56 -11.55
CA SER A 33 -17.97 23.87 -10.94
C SER A 33 -19.47 24.18 -10.94
N SER A 34 -20.23 23.69 -11.93
CA SER A 34 -21.69 23.86 -12.00
C SER A 34 -22.50 23.18 -10.90
N GLN A 35 -21.88 22.25 -10.15
CA GLN A 35 -22.52 21.54 -9.04
C GLN A 35 -22.13 22.08 -7.66
N THR A 36 -21.28 23.11 -7.61
CA THR A 36 -20.86 23.72 -6.35
C THR A 36 -21.95 24.63 -5.79
N PRO A 37 -22.05 24.78 -4.44
CA PRO A 37 -22.88 25.81 -3.82
C PRO A 37 -22.62 27.20 -4.43
N MET A 38 -21.35 27.51 -4.71
CA MET A 38 -20.93 28.77 -5.32
C MET A 38 -21.53 29.02 -6.72
N PHE A 39 -21.71 27.98 -7.53
CA PHE A 39 -22.41 28.09 -8.82
C PHE A 39 -23.93 28.13 -8.66
N ARG A 40 -24.49 27.49 -7.64
CA ARG A 40 -25.91 27.63 -7.28
C ARG A 40 -26.21 29.06 -6.81
N ASP A 41 -25.32 29.67 -6.05
CA ASP A 41 -25.40 31.07 -5.64
C ASP A 41 -25.28 32.01 -6.85
N TYR A 42 -24.43 31.66 -7.82
CA TYR A 42 -24.40 32.35 -9.11
C TYR A 42 -25.72 32.22 -9.89
N LEU A 43 -26.28 31.01 -10.02
CA LEU A 43 -27.56 30.78 -10.72
C LEU A 43 -28.74 31.47 -10.05
N THR A 44 -28.68 31.66 -8.73
CA THR A 44 -29.72 32.34 -7.93
C THR A 44 -29.50 33.86 -7.84
N GLY A 45 -28.48 34.40 -8.50
CA GLY A 45 -28.18 35.84 -8.52
C GLY A 45 -27.59 36.38 -7.22
N VAL A 46 -27.20 35.49 -6.31
CA VAL A 46 -26.61 35.82 -5.01
C VAL A 46 -25.08 35.99 -5.12
N GLY A 47 -24.44 35.44 -6.17
CA GLY A 47 -23.00 35.51 -6.40
C GLY A 47 -22.57 35.79 -7.85
N PRO A 48 -21.32 36.24 -8.10
CA PRO A 48 -20.81 36.54 -9.44
C PRO A 48 -20.52 35.28 -10.28
N LEU A 49 -20.46 35.45 -11.61
CA LEU A 49 -20.10 34.40 -12.58
C LEU A 49 -18.71 33.81 -12.25
N VAL A 50 -18.67 32.54 -11.84
CA VAL A 50 -17.42 31.82 -11.54
C VAL A 50 -16.69 31.50 -12.86
N LYS A 51 -15.89 32.44 -13.35
CA LYS A 51 -14.84 32.11 -14.33
C LYS A 51 -13.65 31.54 -13.56
N PRO A 52 -13.04 30.44 -14.03
CA PRO A 52 -11.83 29.90 -13.41
C PRO A 52 -10.77 31.00 -13.23
N ILE A 53 -10.20 31.12 -12.03
CA ILE A 53 -9.18 32.13 -11.74
C ILE A 53 -7.93 31.79 -12.55
N ALA A 54 -7.66 32.59 -13.59
CA ALA A 54 -6.57 32.32 -14.53
C ALA A 54 -5.29 33.11 -14.21
N LYS A 55 -5.38 34.20 -13.43
CA LYS A 55 -4.25 35.07 -13.10
C LYS A 55 -3.90 34.97 -11.63
N ARG A 56 -2.60 34.95 -11.33
CA ARG A 56 -2.08 34.84 -9.95
C ARG A 56 -2.55 35.96 -9.02
N ASN A 57 -2.65 37.20 -9.51
CA ASN A 57 -3.11 38.32 -8.68
C ASN A 57 -4.58 38.19 -8.25
N ASP A 58 -5.42 37.66 -9.12
CA ASP A 58 -6.83 37.41 -8.81
C ASP A 58 -6.94 36.24 -7.81
N TYR A 59 -6.09 35.22 -7.94
CA TYR A 59 -6.01 34.08 -7.01
C TYR A 59 -5.60 34.49 -5.60
N LEU A 60 -4.57 35.34 -5.48
CA LEU A 60 -4.13 35.86 -4.19
C LEU A 60 -5.18 36.76 -3.53
N ARG A 61 -5.96 37.51 -4.33
CA ARG A 61 -7.08 38.32 -3.84
C ARG A 61 -8.24 37.47 -3.31
N GLU A 62 -8.54 36.36 -3.98
CA GLU A 62 -9.56 35.42 -3.48
C GLU A 62 -9.06 34.71 -2.21
N PHE A 63 -7.80 34.27 -2.18
CA PHE A 63 -7.18 33.67 -1.00
C PHE A 63 -7.23 34.59 0.23
N SER A 64 -6.95 35.89 0.08
CA SER A 64 -6.93 36.84 1.18
C SER A 64 -8.29 37.02 1.89
N LYS A 65 -9.40 36.55 1.29
CA LYS A 65 -10.72 36.55 1.93
C LYS A 65 -10.84 35.51 3.03
N PHE A 66 -10.10 34.41 2.93
CA PHE A 66 -10.17 33.25 3.84
C PHE A 66 -8.93 33.13 4.74
N GLU A 67 -7.84 33.81 4.36
CA GLU A 67 -6.53 33.74 5.02
C GLU A 67 -6.62 33.93 6.54
N LYS A 68 -7.37 34.93 7.02
CA LYS A 68 -7.47 35.23 8.45
C LYS A 68 -8.11 34.09 9.25
N ASP A 69 -9.19 33.51 8.75
CA ASP A 69 -9.94 32.47 9.45
C ASP A 69 -9.14 31.16 9.46
N ASN A 70 -8.57 30.77 8.31
CA ASN A 70 -7.72 29.59 8.21
C ASN A 70 -6.45 29.72 9.05
N ALA A 71 -5.79 30.89 9.04
CA ALA A 71 -4.62 31.14 9.87
C ALA A 71 -4.97 31.08 11.36
N SER A 72 -6.12 31.63 11.78
CA SER A 72 -6.55 31.57 13.17
C SER A 72 -6.86 30.15 13.63
N ALA A 73 -7.49 29.32 12.78
CA ALA A 73 -7.76 27.92 13.10
C ALA A 73 -6.45 27.10 13.15
N MET A 74 -5.58 27.28 12.15
CA MET A 74 -4.27 26.64 12.10
C MET A 74 -3.39 27.01 13.29
N GLN A 75 -3.41 28.28 13.73
CA GLN A 75 -2.61 28.73 14.86
C GLN A 75 -2.96 28.00 16.16
N LYS A 76 -4.24 27.64 16.39
CA LYS A 76 -4.64 26.87 17.57
C LYS A 76 -4.00 25.49 17.58
N LEU A 77 -4.05 24.80 16.43
CA LEU A 77 -3.42 23.50 16.25
C LEU A 77 -1.90 23.58 16.39
N LEU A 78 -1.28 24.66 15.90
CA LEU A 78 0.16 24.87 16.03
C LEU A 78 0.59 25.07 17.49
N VAL A 79 -0.18 25.83 18.28
CA VAL A 79 0.09 26.01 19.72
C VAL A 79 0.04 24.68 20.45
N GLU A 80 -0.98 23.86 20.20
CA GLU A 80 -1.09 22.51 20.77
C GLU A 80 0.06 21.60 20.29
N ALA A 81 0.41 21.67 19.00
CA ALA A 81 1.52 20.90 18.44
C ALA A 81 2.89 21.30 19.01
N GLU A 82 3.04 22.53 19.52
CA GLU A 82 4.26 22.99 20.19
C GLU A 82 4.47 22.34 21.56
N GLU A 83 3.40 21.89 22.22
CA GLU A 83 3.43 21.22 23.52
C GLU A 83 3.73 19.72 23.43
N LEU A 84 3.81 19.15 22.22
CA LEU A 84 4.11 17.73 22.02
C LEU A 84 5.49 17.35 22.57
N PRO A 85 5.64 16.14 23.15
CA PRO A 85 6.92 15.70 23.69
C PRO A 85 7.96 15.58 22.58
N LYS A 86 9.22 15.80 22.96
CA LYS A 86 10.37 15.59 22.07
C LYS A 86 11.04 14.27 22.44
N ALA A 87 11.34 13.46 21.43
CA ALA A 87 12.21 12.30 21.63
C ALA A 87 13.66 12.78 21.77
N THR A 88 14.28 12.47 22.91
CA THR A 88 15.68 12.83 23.21
C THR A 88 16.63 11.65 23.00
N ALA A 89 16.16 10.44 23.25
CA ALA A 89 16.88 9.18 23.14
C ALA A 89 15.95 8.03 22.72
N GLN A 90 16.55 6.90 22.38
CA GLN A 90 15.90 5.60 22.23
C GLN A 90 16.90 4.52 22.67
N ASN A 91 16.41 3.34 23.07
CA ASN A 91 17.22 2.31 23.72
C ASN A 91 17.66 1.16 22.80
N TRP A 92 16.99 0.96 21.66
CA TRP A 92 17.17 -0.23 20.82
C TRP A 92 18.33 -0.17 19.82
N ASN A 93 18.72 1.01 19.36
CA ASN A 93 19.74 1.13 18.30
C ASN A 93 20.92 2.00 18.73
N THR A 94 22.13 1.46 18.71
CA THR A 94 23.31 2.30 18.96
C THR A 94 23.70 3.08 17.70
N LYS A 95 24.28 4.28 17.88
CA LYS A 95 24.87 5.01 16.76
C LYS A 95 26.06 4.22 16.23
N ARG A 96 26.11 3.99 14.91
CA ARG A 96 27.19 3.22 14.29
C ARG A 96 28.50 3.99 14.34
N GLU A 97 29.56 3.31 14.77
CA GLU A 97 30.93 3.84 14.81
C GLU A 97 31.56 3.87 13.40
N ALA A 98 30.93 4.61 12.49
CA ALA A 98 31.38 4.79 11.12
C ALA A 98 31.30 6.27 10.71
N LYS A 99 32.34 6.76 10.05
CA LYS A 99 32.41 8.12 9.50
C LYS A 99 32.04 8.10 8.02
N ILE A 100 30.87 8.61 7.70
CA ILE A 100 30.31 8.60 6.35
C ILE A 100 30.46 10.00 5.73
N GLY A 101 31.32 10.11 4.71
CA GLY A 101 31.36 11.29 3.86
C GLY A 101 30.09 11.37 3.04
N ILE A 102 29.38 12.50 3.02
CA ILE A 102 28.06 12.58 2.35
C ILE A 102 27.91 13.80 1.44
N ILE A 103 27.35 13.55 0.26
CA ILE A 103 26.82 14.56 -0.67
C ILE A 103 25.31 14.31 -0.81
N ALA A 104 24.49 15.11 -0.14
CA ALA A 104 23.03 14.95 -0.12
C ALA A 104 22.31 16.30 -0.03
N ASP A 105 20.98 16.29 -0.17
CA ASP A 105 20.17 17.43 0.25
C ASP A 105 19.95 17.42 1.77
N ARG A 106 19.52 18.57 2.29
CA ARG A 106 19.29 18.80 3.72
C ARG A 106 18.34 17.78 4.35
N PHE A 107 17.23 17.46 3.68
CA PHE A 107 16.21 16.57 4.27
C PHE A 107 16.73 15.15 4.44
N LEU A 108 17.47 14.63 3.45
CA LEU A 108 18.08 13.31 3.60
C LEU A 108 19.18 13.32 4.65
N TYR A 109 20.04 14.36 4.69
CA TYR A 109 21.08 14.49 5.71
C TYR A 109 20.49 14.46 7.13
N GLU A 110 19.52 15.34 7.41
CA GLU A 110 18.83 15.42 8.70
C GLU A 110 18.10 14.13 9.07
N SER A 111 17.67 13.33 8.08
CA SER A 111 17.08 12.01 8.37
C SER A 111 18.13 11.01 8.86
N LEU A 112 19.34 11.01 8.30
CA LEU A 112 20.35 9.99 8.58
C LEU A 112 21.24 10.31 9.78
N GLU A 113 21.37 11.58 10.18
CA GLU A 113 22.38 12.07 11.14
C GLU A 113 22.41 11.37 12.51
N VAL A 114 21.32 10.70 12.90
CA VAL A 114 21.24 9.96 14.17
C VAL A 114 21.87 8.57 14.10
N ALA A 115 22.07 8.02 12.91
CA ALA A 115 22.48 6.63 12.72
C ALA A 115 24.01 6.44 12.68
N ALA A 116 24.78 7.45 12.25
CA ALA A 116 26.25 7.39 12.14
C ALA A 116 26.86 8.80 12.15
N ASP A 117 28.18 8.92 12.09
CA ASP A 117 28.87 10.20 11.97
C ASP A 117 28.95 10.65 10.52
N PHE A 118 28.13 11.63 10.12
CA PHE A 118 28.09 12.14 8.75
C PHE A 118 28.95 13.40 8.58
N ILE A 119 29.88 13.36 7.63
CA ILE A 119 30.78 14.46 7.27
C ILE A 119 30.35 15.04 5.91
N PRO A 120 29.75 16.25 5.85
CA PRO A 120 29.36 16.86 4.58
C PRO A 120 30.57 17.12 3.69
N ILE A 121 30.52 16.61 2.45
CA ILE A 121 31.57 16.81 1.45
C ILE A 121 31.19 17.96 0.53
N THR A 122 32.06 18.95 0.45
CA THR A 122 31.94 20.13 -0.40
C THR A 122 33.07 20.21 -1.41
N PRO A 123 32.90 20.96 -2.50
CA PRO A 123 33.96 21.23 -3.47
C PRO A 123 35.23 21.85 -2.87
N GLU A 124 35.10 22.53 -1.73
CA GLU A 124 36.19 23.24 -1.06
C GLU A 124 36.90 22.36 -0.01
N ASN A 125 36.21 21.42 0.64
CA ASN A 125 36.76 20.64 1.76
C ASN A 125 37.16 19.19 1.41
N PHE A 126 36.80 18.67 0.24
CA PHE A 126 36.86 17.23 -0.04
C PHE A 126 38.25 16.60 0.14
N ARG A 127 39.33 17.37 -0.08
CA ARG A 127 40.72 16.89 0.06
C ARG A 127 41.10 16.60 1.50
N GLU A 128 40.52 17.34 2.44
CA GLU A 128 40.78 17.19 3.88
C GLU A 128 39.75 16.26 4.54
N ALA A 129 38.50 16.30 4.06
CA ALA A 129 37.39 15.57 4.67
C ALA A 129 37.34 14.09 4.27
N ILE A 130 37.54 13.74 2.99
CA ILE A 130 37.43 12.35 2.51
C ILE A 130 38.42 11.40 3.19
N PRO A 131 39.70 11.76 3.42
CA PRO A 131 40.64 10.89 4.12
C PRO A 131 40.25 10.55 5.57
N GLN A 132 39.25 11.23 6.14
CA GLN A 132 38.73 11.00 7.49
C GLN A 132 37.46 10.15 7.50
N THR A 133 37.00 9.68 6.34
CA THR A 133 35.75 8.91 6.18
C THR A 133 36.05 7.45 5.88
N ASP A 134 35.17 6.55 6.27
CA ASP A 134 35.23 5.13 5.96
C ASP A 134 34.52 4.79 4.63
N VAL A 135 33.55 5.61 4.24
CA VAL A 135 32.79 5.48 2.98
C VAL A 135 32.32 6.85 2.50
N LEU A 136 32.30 7.03 1.17
CA LEU A 136 31.72 8.20 0.52
C LEU A 136 30.33 7.87 -0.06
N LEU A 137 29.29 8.46 0.52
CA LEU A 137 27.90 8.37 0.06
C LEU A 137 27.54 9.56 -0.84
N VAL A 138 27.33 9.28 -2.13
CA VAL A 138 26.88 10.26 -3.13
C VAL A 138 25.40 10.06 -3.43
N VAL A 139 24.57 11.03 -3.08
CA VAL A 139 23.11 10.94 -3.26
C VAL A 139 22.66 11.83 -4.43
N SER A 140 21.63 11.39 -5.17
CA SER A 140 20.96 12.20 -6.18
C SER A 140 20.35 13.48 -5.58
N ALA A 141 21.10 14.58 -5.57
CA ALA A 141 20.72 15.88 -5.01
C ALA A 141 20.73 17.00 -6.06
N TRP A 142 19.90 18.03 -5.88
CA TRP A 142 19.81 19.18 -6.80
C TRP A 142 20.63 20.40 -6.38
N ARG A 143 20.87 20.57 -5.07
CA ARG A 143 21.51 21.75 -4.48
C ARG A 143 22.59 21.46 -3.43
N GLY A 144 22.57 20.33 -2.75
CA GLY A 144 23.41 20.12 -1.57
C GLY A 144 22.74 20.61 -0.29
N LEU A 145 23.46 20.56 0.83
CA LEU A 145 22.99 20.92 2.18
C LEU A 145 22.86 22.44 2.36
N ASN A 146 23.84 23.18 1.85
CA ASN A 146 23.99 24.64 1.92
C ASN A 146 24.26 25.24 0.52
N GLU A 147 23.64 24.67 -0.51
CA GLU A 147 23.74 25.09 -1.91
C GLU A 147 25.13 24.89 -2.58
N GLU A 148 26.04 24.13 -1.95
CA GLU A 148 27.37 23.86 -2.51
C GLU A 148 27.36 23.00 -3.79
N TRP A 149 26.25 22.28 -4.05
CA TRP A 149 26.05 21.36 -5.17
C TRP A 149 24.93 21.79 -6.13
N VAL A 150 24.66 23.10 -6.26
CA VAL A 150 23.64 23.64 -7.17
C VAL A 150 23.85 23.17 -8.62
N ASN A 151 22.74 22.73 -9.23
CA ASN A 151 22.68 22.23 -10.62
C ASN A 151 23.48 20.94 -10.91
N LEU A 152 23.79 20.14 -9.89
CA LEU A 152 24.45 18.83 -10.04
C LEU A 152 23.85 17.91 -11.15
N PRO A 153 22.52 17.85 -11.37
CA PRO A 153 21.95 17.00 -12.43
C PRO A 153 22.24 17.48 -13.85
N ARG A 154 22.69 18.74 -14.06
CA ARG A 154 22.94 19.27 -15.40
C ARG A 154 24.27 18.77 -15.94
N ARG A 155 24.26 18.24 -17.17
CA ARG A 155 25.47 17.72 -17.85
C ARG A 155 26.57 18.77 -18.05
N THR A 156 26.22 20.05 -18.13
CA THR A 156 27.17 21.17 -18.29
C THR A 156 27.60 21.78 -16.96
N SER A 157 27.26 21.17 -15.82
CA SER A 157 27.61 21.70 -14.50
C SER A 157 29.07 21.44 -14.19
N GLY A 158 29.84 22.49 -13.89
CA GLY A 158 31.21 22.33 -13.40
C GLY A 158 31.29 21.55 -12.08
N LYS A 159 30.26 21.62 -11.24
CA LYS A 159 30.17 20.81 -10.00
C LYS A 159 30.00 19.32 -10.31
N ARG A 160 29.23 18.97 -11.36
CA ARG A 160 29.13 17.58 -11.83
C ARG A 160 30.47 17.08 -12.36
N GLU A 161 31.12 17.88 -13.19
CA GLU A 161 32.43 17.52 -13.72
C GLU A 161 33.46 17.34 -12.60
N LEU A 162 33.50 18.24 -11.62
CA LEU A 162 34.35 18.11 -10.43
C LEU A 162 34.07 16.83 -9.65
N LEU A 163 32.80 16.49 -9.43
CA LEU A 163 32.42 15.27 -8.74
C LEU A 163 32.89 14.01 -9.48
N GLU A 164 32.55 13.92 -10.77
CA GLU A 164 32.81 12.75 -11.61
C GLU A 164 34.31 12.57 -11.94
N LYS A 165 35.03 13.66 -12.20
CA LYS A 165 36.44 13.60 -12.67
C LYS A 165 37.48 13.85 -11.59
N THR A 166 37.09 14.31 -10.41
CA THR A 166 38.07 14.66 -9.36
C THR A 166 37.73 14.06 -8.02
N ILE A 167 36.52 14.27 -7.50
CA ILE A 167 36.19 13.89 -6.12
C ILE A 167 35.99 12.38 -5.97
N ILE A 168 35.20 11.75 -6.86
CA ILE A 168 35.02 10.28 -6.84
C ILE A 168 36.36 9.55 -7.09
N PRO A 169 37.16 9.91 -8.12
CA PRO A 169 38.49 9.33 -8.30
C PRO A 169 39.41 9.55 -7.08
N PHE A 170 39.41 10.75 -6.48
CA PHE A 170 40.21 11.01 -5.29
C PHE A 170 39.83 10.12 -4.10
N ALA A 171 38.53 9.88 -3.87
CA ALA A 171 38.09 8.95 -2.82
C ALA A 171 38.62 7.53 -3.06
N LYS A 172 38.53 7.04 -4.30
CA LYS A 172 39.07 5.73 -4.67
C LYS A 172 40.60 5.65 -4.53
N ASP A 173 41.32 6.71 -4.89
CA ASP A 173 42.77 6.80 -4.69
C ASP A 173 43.18 6.77 -3.21
N GLN A 174 42.29 7.18 -2.30
CA GLN A 174 42.46 7.07 -0.85
C GLN A 174 42.01 5.71 -0.29
N GLY A 175 41.54 4.78 -1.14
CA GLY A 175 41.01 3.50 -0.71
C GLY A 175 39.62 3.57 -0.06
N ILE A 176 38.91 4.69 -0.22
CA ILE A 176 37.58 4.88 0.35
C ILE A 176 36.51 4.41 -0.65
N PRO A 177 35.66 3.42 -0.29
CA PRO A 177 34.59 2.95 -1.16
C PRO A 177 33.54 4.05 -1.41
N VAL A 178 32.98 4.06 -2.61
CA VAL A 178 31.99 5.04 -3.06
C VAL A 178 30.64 4.36 -3.25
N VAL A 179 29.64 4.77 -2.48
CA VAL A 179 28.25 4.32 -2.64
C VAL A 179 27.45 5.42 -3.31
N PHE A 180 26.72 5.08 -4.37
CA PHE A 180 25.77 6.00 -4.99
C PHE A 180 24.33 5.64 -4.63
N TYR A 181 23.53 6.62 -4.18
CA TYR A 181 22.10 6.42 -3.88
C TYR A 181 21.20 7.36 -4.69
N SER A 182 20.37 6.79 -5.58
CA SER A 182 19.30 7.51 -6.26
C SER A 182 17.99 7.45 -5.48
N LYS A 183 17.70 8.51 -4.72
CA LYS A 183 16.57 8.57 -3.79
C LYS A 183 15.20 8.84 -4.42
N GLU A 184 15.12 9.19 -5.71
CA GLU A 184 13.84 9.46 -6.40
C GLU A 184 13.83 8.91 -7.84
N ASP A 185 14.17 7.64 -7.99
CA ASP A 185 13.96 6.89 -9.23
C ASP A 185 12.51 6.43 -9.38
N PRO A 186 12.01 6.17 -10.60
CA PRO A 186 12.67 6.38 -11.90
C PRO A 186 12.94 7.84 -12.35
N PRO A 187 12.30 8.91 -11.81
CA PRO A 187 12.51 10.27 -12.32
C PRO A 187 13.96 10.76 -12.36
N ASN A 188 14.80 10.33 -11.42
CA ASN A 188 16.19 10.78 -11.32
C ASN A 188 17.16 10.03 -12.25
N TYR A 189 16.88 8.78 -12.59
CA TYR A 189 17.76 7.88 -13.35
C TYR A 189 18.59 8.55 -14.44
N GLU A 190 17.94 9.15 -15.44
CA GLU A 190 18.60 9.73 -16.63
C GLU A 190 19.57 10.87 -16.29
N SER A 191 19.31 11.56 -15.17
CA SER A 191 20.10 12.72 -14.77
C SER A 191 21.39 12.31 -14.07
N PHE A 192 21.40 11.16 -13.38
CA PHE A 192 22.46 10.75 -12.45
C PHE A 192 23.16 9.44 -12.78
N VAL A 193 22.69 8.66 -13.76
CA VAL A 193 23.29 7.35 -14.12
C VAL A 193 24.80 7.40 -14.36
N SER A 194 25.36 8.52 -14.86
CA SER A 194 26.82 8.65 -15.03
C SER A 194 27.61 8.63 -13.71
N MET A 195 27.03 9.14 -12.62
CA MET A 195 27.67 9.09 -11.30
C MET A 195 27.59 7.66 -10.74
N ALA A 196 26.47 6.97 -10.96
CA ALA A 196 26.29 5.57 -10.57
C ALA A 196 27.35 4.66 -11.22
N ARG A 197 27.76 4.94 -12.47
CA ARG A 197 28.83 4.20 -13.18
C ARG A 197 30.19 4.28 -12.51
N LEU A 198 30.41 5.25 -11.64
CA LEU A 198 31.68 5.49 -10.95
C LEU A 198 31.69 4.95 -9.53
N ALA A 199 30.56 4.46 -9.03
CA ALA A 199 30.43 3.92 -7.68
C ALA A 199 30.96 2.48 -7.59
N ASP A 200 31.15 2.01 -6.37
CA ASP A 200 31.44 0.61 -6.03
C ASP A 200 30.16 -0.16 -5.68
N HIS A 201 29.13 0.55 -5.21
CA HIS A 201 27.78 0.03 -5.01
C HIS A 201 26.72 1.07 -5.40
N VAL A 202 25.59 0.62 -5.97
CA VAL A 202 24.48 1.49 -6.37
C VAL A 202 23.19 1.10 -5.65
N PHE A 203 22.62 2.06 -4.94
CA PHE A 203 21.26 1.98 -4.43
C PHE A 203 20.30 2.79 -5.30
N THR A 204 19.13 2.21 -5.57
CA THR A 204 17.99 2.88 -6.20
C THR A 204 16.77 2.83 -5.28
N SER A 205 15.93 3.85 -5.32
CA SER A 205 14.64 3.84 -4.62
C SER A 205 13.59 2.95 -5.29
N ALA A 206 13.74 2.63 -6.57
CA ALA A 206 12.78 1.84 -7.35
C ALA A 206 13.42 0.56 -7.89
N GLU A 207 13.05 -0.60 -7.34
CA GLU A 207 13.58 -1.91 -7.76
C GLU A 207 13.33 -2.20 -9.24
N GLU A 208 12.26 -1.65 -9.82
CA GLU A 208 11.89 -1.82 -11.23
C GLU A 208 12.92 -1.18 -12.19
N VAL A 209 13.83 -0.34 -11.68
CA VAL A 209 14.90 0.31 -12.45
C VAL A 209 16.21 -0.47 -12.39
N ILE A 210 16.34 -1.46 -11.50
CA ILE A 210 17.55 -2.28 -11.36
C ILE A 210 17.98 -2.93 -12.69
N PRO A 211 17.09 -3.54 -13.50
CA PRO A 211 17.48 -4.10 -14.80
C PRO A 211 18.06 -3.06 -15.76
N LYS A 212 17.61 -1.80 -15.64
CA LYS A 212 18.12 -0.69 -16.46
C LYS A 212 19.51 -0.27 -16.01
N TYR A 213 19.74 -0.17 -14.70
CA TYR A 213 21.08 0.08 -14.16
C TYR A 213 22.05 -1.02 -14.58
N ARG A 214 21.71 -2.30 -14.40
CA ARG A 214 22.56 -3.44 -14.81
C ARG A 214 22.99 -3.40 -16.27
N LYS A 215 22.17 -2.81 -17.15
CA LYS A 215 22.50 -2.62 -18.56
C LYS A 215 23.41 -1.42 -18.82
N ASP A 216 23.22 -0.33 -18.06
CA ASP A 216 23.85 0.95 -18.34
C ASP A 216 25.09 1.23 -17.46
N ILE A 217 25.42 0.41 -16.46
CA ILE A 217 26.62 0.54 -15.63
C ILE A 217 27.60 -0.62 -15.88
N PRO A 218 28.90 -0.46 -15.55
CA PRO A 218 29.88 -1.55 -15.68
C PRO A 218 29.45 -2.84 -14.98
N ASP A 219 29.76 -3.98 -15.60
CA ASP A 219 29.55 -5.29 -15.00
C ASP A 219 30.31 -5.41 -13.67
N GLY A 220 29.68 -6.03 -12.67
CA GLY A 220 30.27 -6.24 -11.35
C GLY A 220 29.92 -5.19 -10.29
N ILE A 221 29.30 -4.05 -10.65
CA ILE A 221 28.76 -3.11 -9.66
C ILE A 221 27.39 -3.61 -9.19
N PRO A 222 27.22 -3.97 -7.90
CA PRO A 222 25.93 -4.43 -7.39
C PRO A 222 24.92 -3.28 -7.37
N VAL A 223 23.65 -3.63 -7.64
CA VAL A 223 22.55 -2.67 -7.67
C VAL A 223 21.39 -3.22 -6.84
N GLU A 224 21.00 -2.48 -5.81
CA GLU A 224 19.98 -2.91 -4.87
C GLU A 224 18.94 -1.82 -4.57
N PRO A 225 17.72 -2.19 -4.14
CA PRO A 225 16.75 -1.23 -3.67
C PRO A 225 17.12 -0.71 -2.26
N LEU A 226 17.02 0.60 -2.07
CA LEU A 226 17.12 1.26 -0.76
C LEU A 226 15.92 2.20 -0.56
N ARG A 227 15.06 1.83 0.39
CA ARG A 227 13.86 2.59 0.76
C ARG A 227 14.22 3.75 1.68
N PHE A 228 13.32 4.71 1.83
CA PHE A 228 13.47 5.75 2.85
C PHE A 228 13.44 5.17 4.27
N GLY A 229 14.01 5.90 5.22
CA GLY A 229 13.96 5.56 6.64
C GLY A 229 13.55 6.77 7.48
N VAL A 230 13.11 6.51 8.71
CA VAL A 230 12.67 7.54 9.66
C VAL A 230 13.71 7.80 10.74
N ASN A 231 13.94 9.08 11.00
CA ASN A 231 14.70 9.58 12.15
C ASN A 231 13.80 9.62 13.38
N TYR A 232 14.10 8.83 14.42
CA TYR A 232 13.27 8.76 15.63
C TYR A 232 13.17 10.09 16.39
N LYS A 233 14.17 10.97 16.34
CA LYS A 233 14.10 12.29 17.02
C LYS A 233 13.02 13.18 16.42
N ILE A 234 12.74 13.00 15.14
CA ILE A 234 11.83 13.83 14.36
C ILE A 234 10.47 13.13 14.19
N HIS A 235 10.49 11.89 13.70
CA HIS A 235 9.32 11.14 13.22
C HIS A 235 8.84 10.09 14.23
N ASN A 236 8.70 10.44 15.50
CA ASN A 236 8.18 9.56 16.56
C ASN A 236 6.69 9.82 16.83
N PRO A 237 5.98 8.86 17.45
CA PRO A 237 4.56 8.98 17.78
C PRO A 237 4.29 9.71 19.10
N LEU A 238 5.29 10.32 19.75
CA LEU A 238 5.10 10.92 21.07
C LEU A 238 4.07 12.05 21.02
N GLY A 239 3.01 11.90 21.79
CA GLY A 239 1.82 12.77 21.82
C GLY A 239 0.90 12.71 20.60
N SER A 240 1.08 11.73 19.71
CA SER A 240 0.25 11.57 18.50
C SER A 240 -1.22 11.21 18.77
N MET A 241 -1.57 10.85 20.01
CA MET A 241 -2.94 10.53 20.42
C MET A 241 -3.57 11.58 21.36
N ARG A 242 -2.94 12.76 21.54
CA ARG A 242 -3.56 13.86 22.32
C ARG A 242 -4.79 14.44 21.63
N HIS A 243 -4.76 14.51 20.30
CA HIS A 243 -5.81 15.12 19.49
C HIS A 243 -6.49 14.08 18.59
N MET A 244 -7.78 13.85 18.83
CA MET A 244 -8.60 12.91 18.04
C MET A 244 -9.58 13.63 17.10
N GLY A 245 -9.32 14.89 16.78
CA GLY A 245 -10.12 15.65 15.81
C GLY A 245 -10.01 15.12 14.38
N ARG A 246 -10.92 15.57 13.51
CA ARG A 246 -11.05 15.08 12.13
C ARG A 246 -10.52 16.07 11.08
N GLU A 247 -9.68 17.01 11.52
CA GLU A 247 -8.97 17.92 10.65
C GLU A 247 -8.00 17.15 9.74
N MET A 248 -8.01 17.51 8.47
CA MET A 248 -7.19 16.87 7.45
C MET A 248 -6.16 17.87 6.94
N VAL A 249 -4.89 17.48 6.95
CA VAL A 249 -3.81 18.31 6.41
C VAL A 249 -3.22 17.70 5.14
N PHE A 250 -2.95 18.54 4.15
CA PHE A 250 -2.11 18.23 3.01
C PHE A 250 -1.03 19.29 2.86
N ALA A 251 0.24 18.87 2.78
CA ALA A 251 1.35 19.75 2.46
C ALA A 251 1.94 19.41 1.09
N GLY A 252 1.79 20.31 0.12
CA GLY A 252 2.19 20.01 -1.25
C GLY A 252 1.96 21.16 -2.21
N SER A 253 1.91 20.83 -3.50
CA SER A 253 1.73 21.81 -4.57
C SER A 253 0.92 21.21 -5.71
N TRP A 254 0.16 22.05 -6.40
CA TRP A 254 -0.64 21.67 -7.56
C TRP A 254 0.22 21.48 -8.82
N MET A 255 0.93 20.37 -8.92
CA MET A 255 1.85 20.08 -10.05
C MET A 255 1.15 19.38 -11.22
N SER A 256 -0.05 19.81 -11.62
CA SER A 256 -0.87 19.15 -12.67
C SER A 256 -0.17 19.08 -14.04
N HIS A 257 0.68 20.06 -14.36
CA HIS A 257 1.48 20.11 -15.58
C HIS A 257 2.58 19.04 -15.64
N LYS A 258 3.04 18.54 -14.48
CA LYS A 258 4.08 17.50 -14.37
C LYS A 258 3.48 16.13 -14.03
N TYR A 259 2.46 16.11 -13.18
CA TYR A 259 1.81 14.91 -12.64
C TYR A 259 0.27 15.00 -12.74
N PRO A 260 -0.30 14.87 -13.94
CA PRO A 260 -1.75 15.02 -14.14
C PRO A 260 -2.58 13.97 -13.40
N SER A 261 -2.11 12.72 -13.35
CA SER A 261 -2.79 11.65 -12.60
C SER A 261 -2.82 11.93 -11.09
N ARG A 262 -1.72 12.48 -10.55
CA ARG A 262 -1.63 12.88 -9.13
C ARG A 262 -2.64 13.98 -8.83
N ALA A 263 -2.71 15.02 -9.65
CA ALA A 263 -3.68 16.11 -9.50
C ALA A 263 -5.13 15.60 -9.58
N ALA A 264 -5.44 14.69 -10.51
CA ALA A 264 -6.77 14.09 -10.61
C ALA A 264 -7.16 13.28 -9.35
N SER A 265 -6.21 12.58 -8.73
CA SER A 265 -6.43 11.92 -7.44
C SER A 265 -6.60 12.92 -6.29
N THR A 266 -5.82 13.99 -6.27
CA THR A 266 -5.97 15.07 -5.28
C THR A 266 -7.37 15.67 -5.33
N GLU A 267 -7.91 15.97 -6.53
CA GLU A 267 -9.28 16.48 -6.66
C GLU A 267 -10.29 15.55 -6.00
N LYS A 268 -10.27 14.26 -6.36
CA LYS A 268 -11.24 13.28 -5.83
C LYS A 268 -11.20 13.22 -4.31
N MET A 269 -10.01 13.15 -3.74
CA MET A 269 -9.86 13.02 -2.28
C MET A 269 -10.28 14.29 -1.54
N PHE A 270 -9.90 15.47 -2.04
CA PHE A 270 -10.28 16.73 -1.42
C PHE A 270 -11.78 16.97 -1.54
N ASP A 271 -12.35 16.75 -2.72
CA ASP A 271 -13.79 16.86 -2.94
C ASP A 271 -14.56 15.89 -2.02
N GLY A 272 -14.04 14.69 -1.80
CA GLY A 272 -14.62 13.71 -0.88
C GLY A 272 -14.60 14.16 0.59
N ALA A 273 -13.48 14.73 1.05
CA ALA A 273 -13.39 15.31 2.39
C ALA A 273 -14.34 16.49 2.61
N LEU A 274 -14.44 17.38 1.61
CA LEU A 274 -15.38 18.50 1.66
C LEU A 274 -16.84 18.03 1.69
N ARG A 275 -17.18 16.94 0.98
CA ARG A 275 -18.52 16.35 1.05
C ARG A 275 -18.85 15.69 2.38
N ALA A 276 -17.85 15.06 3.01
CA ALA A 276 -17.98 14.54 4.36
C ALA A 276 -18.13 15.65 5.42
N GLY A 277 -17.95 16.92 5.02
CA GLY A 277 -18.07 18.08 5.92
C GLY A 277 -16.89 18.23 6.87
N LEU A 278 -15.74 17.63 6.57
CA LEU A 278 -14.56 17.66 7.43
C LEU A 278 -13.64 18.85 7.13
N PRO A 279 -12.95 19.42 8.15
CA PRO A 279 -12.00 20.51 7.93
C PRO A 279 -10.80 20.06 7.10
N LEU A 280 -10.53 20.75 5.99
CA LEU A 280 -9.39 20.51 5.11
C LEU A 280 -8.47 21.72 5.09
N TYR A 281 -7.20 21.50 5.43
CA TYR A 281 -6.12 22.48 5.37
C TYR A 281 -5.05 22.08 4.35
N VAL A 282 -4.84 22.95 3.35
CA VAL A 282 -3.90 22.73 2.26
C VAL A 282 -2.73 23.71 2.39
N VAL A 283 -1.61 23.24 2.94
CA VAL A 283 -0.36 23.99 3.04
C VAL A 283 0.32 24.02 1.67
N ASP A 284 0.09 25.08 0.90
CA ASP A 284 0.63 25.26 -0.45
C ASP A 284 2.05 25.81 -0.40
N ARG A 285 3.03 24.94 -0.65
CA ARG A 285 4.47 25.28 -0.61
C ARG A 285 4.88 26.32 -1.66
N ASN A 286 4.06 26.53 -2.68
CA ASN A 286 4.37 27.44 -3.80
C ASN A 286 3.59 28.76 -3.73
N LEU A 287 2.74 28.94 -2.71
CA LEU A 287 1.89 30.13 -2.61
C LEU A 287 2.72 31.42 -2.53
N ASP A 288 3.84 31.37 -1.80
CA ASP A 288 4.68 32.54 -1.51
C ASP A 288 5.88 32.69 -2.45
N LEU A 289 5.95 31.90 -3.53
CA LEU A 289 7.03 32.04 -4.52
C LEU A 289 7.02 33.45 -5.14
N ASP A 290 8.20 34.06 -5.13
CA ASP A 290 8.44 35.39 -5.69
C ASP A 290 8.38 35.36 -7.23
N PRO A 291 7.48 36.14 -7.87
CA PRO A 291 7.37 36.21 -9.32
C PRO A 291 8.62 36.77 -10.02
N LYS A 292 9.54 37.46 -9.31
CA LYS A 292 10.82 37.88 -9.90
C LYS A 292 11.78 36.70 -10.09
N SER A 293 11.73 35.74 -9.17
CA SER A 293 12.62 34.58 -9.12
C SER A 293 12.04 33.37 -9.88
N PHE A 294 10.72 33.26 -9.96
CA PHE A 294 10.02 32.13 -10.58
C PHE A 294 9.02 32.58 -11.65
N LYS A 295 9.13 31.99 -12.86
CA LYS A 295 8.23 32.26 -13.99
C LYS A 295 7.08 31.25 -14.08
N ASN A 296 5.96 31.66 -14.68
CA ASN A 296 4.77 30.84 -14.93
C ASN A 296 4.20 30.20 -13.66
N LEU A 297 4.01 31.00 -12.60
CA LEU A 297 3.56 30.52 -11.29
C LEU A 297 2.10 30.03 -11.30
N GLU A 298 1.31 30.42 -12.29
CA GLU A 298 -0.08 30.03 -12.49
C GLU A 298 -0.24 28.51 -12.61
N LYS A 299 0.79 27.80 -13.09
CA LYS A 299 0.79 26.34 -13.22
C LYS A 299 0.81 25.58 -11.89
N TYR A 300 0.96 26.28 -10.77
CA TYR A 300 0.96 25.74 -9.40
C TYR A 300 -0.30 26.12 -8.62
N MET A 301 -1.23 26.88 -9.20
CA MET A 301 -2.47 27.28 -8.53
C MET A 301 -3.39 26.08 -8.37
N PHE A 302 -3.91 25.90 -7.16
CA PHE A 302 -4.97 24.93 -6.91
C PHE A 302 -6.28 25.38 -7.59
N PRO A 303 -7.20 24.45 -7.93
CA PRO A 303 -8.53 24.78 -8.40
C PRO A 303 -9.26 25.71 -7.43
N ASP A 304 -9.99 26.68 -7.97
CA ASP A 304 -10.64 27.77 -7.21
C ASP A 304 -11.46 27.30 -6.01
N ARG A 305 -12.15 26.17 -6.14
CA ARG A 305 -12.98 25.59 -5.08
C ARG A 305 -12.21 25.19 -3.82
N PHE A 306 -10.89 25.03 -3.91
CA PHE A 306 -10.03 24.72 -2.76
C PHE A 306 -9.33 25.97 -2.19
N VAL A 307 -9.52 27.16 -2.78
CA VAL A 307 -8.87 28.41 -2.32
C VAL A 307 -9.23 28.71 -0.87
N ALA A 308 -10.47 28.44 -0.47
CA ALA A 308 -10.94 28.60 0.90
C ALA A 308 -10.29 27.64 1.89
N ASN A 309 -9.58 26.60 1.43
CA ASN A 309 -8.89 25.62 2.26
C ASN A 309 -7.37 25.82 2.30
N LEU A 310 -6.84 26.80 1.57
CA LEU A 310 -5.41 27.02 1.49
C LEU A 310 -4.86 27.65 2.76
N HIS A 311 -3.60 27.34 3.03
CA HIS A 311 -2.76 27.99 4.01
C HIS A 311 -1.40 28.29 3.37
N ARG A 312 -0.73 29.33 3.86
CA ARG A 312 0.65 29.67 3.46
C ARG A 312 1.63 28.54 3.82
N PRO A 313 2.80 28.46 3.16
CA PRO A 313 3.86 27.55 3.57
C PRO A 313 4.18 27.69 5.06
N LEU A 314 4.40 26.56 5.73
CA LEU A 314 4.88 26.51 7.10
C LEU A 314 6.37 26.16 7.13
N PRO A 315 7.12 26.63 8.15
CA PRO A 315 8.42 26.07 8.50
C PRO A 315 8.35 24.54 8.64
N HIS A 316 9.43 23.86 8.27
CA HIS A 316 9.43 22.39 8.18
C HIS A 316 9.14 21.73 9.53
N ASP A 317 9.73 22.24 10.62
CA ASP A 317 9.53 21.75 11.98
C ASP A 317 8.09 21.93 12.46
N GLN A 318 7.49 23.10 12.22
CA GLN A 318 6.09 23.35 12.54
C GLN A 318 5.15 22.44 11.78
N LEU A 319 5.42 22.22 10.48
CA LEU A 319 4.63 21.31 9.65
C LEU A 319 4.67 19.87 10.18
N LEU A 320 5.85 19.38 10.58
CA LEU A 320 6.00 18.03 11.10
C LEU A 320 5.29 17.86 12.44
N ARG A 321 5.38 18.85 13.35
CA ARG A 321 4.65 18.82 14.62
C ARG A 321 3.15 18.84 14.42
N LEU A 322 2.64 19.70 13.55
CA LEU A 322 1.22 19.74 13.19
C LEU A 322 0.75 18.38 12.66
N GLN A 323 1.56 17.77 11.78
CA GLN A 323 1.22 16.47 11.23
C GLN A 323 1.26 15.35 12.25
N LYS A 324 2.16 15.40 13.23
CA LYS A 324 2.19 14.47 14.36
C LYS A 324 0.96 14.62 15.27
N LEU A 325 0.50 15.84 15.50
CA LEU A 325 -0.70 16.10 16.29
C LEU A 325 -1.96 15.55 15.62
N LEU A 326 -2.07 15.72 14.30
CA LEU A 326 -3.30 15.37 13.58
C LEU A 326 -3.36 13.87 13.27
N PRO A 327 -4.49 13.20 13.56
CA PRO A 327 -4.63 11.76 13.34
C PRO A 327 -4.85 11.41 11.87
N LEU A 328 -5.18 12.38 11.01
CA LEU A 328 -5.48 12.18 9.59
C LEU A 328 -4.66 13.11 8.70
N ALA A 329 -4.08 12.54 7.63
CA ALA A 329 -3.40 13.33 6.61
C ALA A 329 -3.57 12.75 5.21
N PHE A 330 -3.53 13.64 4.21
CA PHE A 330 -3.48 13.23 2.81
C PHE A 330 -2.04 13.04 2.33
N ASN A 331 -1.80 11.92 1.63
CA ASN A 331 -0.55 11.65 0.92
C ASN A 331 -0.80 11.39 -0.58
N LEU A 332 0.11 11.85 -1.43
CA LEU A 332 -0.04 11.77 -2.88
C LEU A 332 1.25 11.27 -3.55
N ASN A 333 1.22 10.03 -4.04
CA ASN A 333 2.29 9.36 -4.76
C ASN A 333 2.33 9.72 -6.25
N SER A 334 3.51 10.05 -6.74
CA SER A 334 3.77 10.31 -8.17
C SER A 334 4.19 9.04 -8.93
N VAL A 335 4.81 8.08 -8.24
CA VAL A 335 5.21 6.77 -8.77
C VAL A 335 4.22 5.75 -8.22
N MET A 336 3.35 5.21 -9.09
CA MET A 336 2.25 4.32 -8.68
C MET A 336 2.58 2.83 -8.80
N GLY A 337 3.46 2.46 -9.72
CA GLY A 337 3.75 1.07 -10.05
C GLY A 337 5.02 0.51 -9.41
N SER A 338 5.63 1.20 -8.44
CA SER A 338 6.84 0.72 -7.78
C SER A 338 6.53 0.06 -6.44
N GLN A 339 7.18 -1.07 -6.14
CA GLN A 339 7.10 -1.80 -4.87
C GLN A 339 7.96 -1.17 -3.77
N THR A 340 9.01 -0.43 -4.15
CA THR A 340 9.97 0.16 -3.21
C THR A 340 9.96 1.68 -3.22
N MET A 341 9.49 2.33 -4.31
CA MET A 341 9.37 3.78 -4.39
C MET A 341 7.94 4.28 -4.19
N PHE A 342 7.76 5.06 -3.14
CA PHE A 342 6.59 5.91 -2.87
C PHE A 342 7.04 7.17 -2.14
N ALA A 343 6.14 8.11 -1.87
CA ALA A 343 6.54 9.35 -1.19
C ALA A 343 7.10 9.06 0.22
N ASN A 344 8.25 9.65 0.58
CA ASN A 344 8.83 9.52 1.92
C ASN A 344 7.83 9.87 3.03
N ARG A 345 6.93 10.81 2.72
CA ARG A 345 5.83 11.24 3.59
C ARG A 345 4.94 10.09 4.09
N VAL A 346 4.91 8.95 3.39
CA VAL A 346 4.22 7.74 3.86
C VAL A 346 4.82 7.24 5.17
N VAL A 347 6.13 6.94 5.20
CA VAL A 347 6.77 6.40 6.40
C VAL A 347 6.90 7.45 7.50
N GLU A 348 7.15 8.72 7.14
CA GLU A 348 7.22 9.83 8.10
C GLU A 348 5.93 9.98 8.90
N LEU A 349 4.76 9.96 8.25
CA LEU A 349 3.47 10.16 8.91
C LEU A 349 3.00 8.92 9.66
N LEU A 350 3.23 7.72 9.12
CA LEU A 350 2.91 6.48 9.84
C LEU A 350 3.72 6.36 11.14
N ALA A 351 5.01 6.72 11.11
CA ALA A 351 5.85 6.73 12.30
C ALA A 351 5.39 7.74 13.36
N MET A 352 4.80 8.86 12.92
CA MET A 352 4.23 9.87 13.80
C MET A 352 2.81 9.53 14.28
N GLY A 353 2.29 8.34 13.99
CA GLY A 353 0.96 7.94 14.42
C GLY A 353 -0.18 8.59 13.63
N THR A 354 0.04 8.98 12.38
CA THR A 354 -1.00 9.58 11.52
C THR A 354 -1.55 8.55 10.53
N LEU A 355 -2.88 8.36 10.50
CA LEU A 355 -3.53 7.56 9.45
C LEU A 355 -3.53 8.31 8.12
N LEU A 356 -3.05 7.63 7.09
CA LEU A 356 -2.92 8.17 5.75
C LEU A 356 -4.09 7.82 4.85
N ILE A 357 -4.57 8.85 4.14
CA ILE A 357 -5.45 8.69 2.99
C ILE A 357 -4.64 9.04 1.74
N SER A 358 -4.56 8.08 0.81
CA SER A 358 -3.63 8.16 -0.32
C SER A 358 -4.23 7.71 -1.64
N ASN A 359 -3.65 8.15 -2.74
CA ASN A 359 -3.85 7.48 -4.03
C ASN A 359 -3.06 6.16 -4.06
N TYR A 360 -3.45 5.28 -5.00
CA TYR A 360 -2.79 3.99 -5.19
C TYR A 360 -1.29 4.12 -5.45
N SER A 361 -0.52 3.31 -4.73
CA SER A 361 0.87 2.96 -4.99
C SER A 361 1.05 1.49 -4.67
N ALA A 362 1.71 0.73 -5.54
CA ALA A 362 1.92 -0.70 -5.37
C ALA A 362 2.67 -1.02 -4.07
N GLY A 363 3.79 -0.34 -3.82
CA GLY A 363 4.58 -0.51 -2.58
C GLY A 363 3.80 -0.15 -1.32
N VAL A 364 2.99 0.92 -1.36
CA VAL A 364 2.14 1.30 -0.22
C VAL A 364 1.07 0.24 0.04
N ASN A 365 0.38 -0.24 -1.00
CA ASN A 365 -0.67 -1.25 -0.86
C ASN A 365 -0.13 -2.56 -0.29
N THR A 366 1.05 -2.99 -0.76
CA THR A 366 1.69 -4.24 -0.34
C THR A 366 2.23 -4.16 1.09
N ARG A 367 2.89 -3.05 1.46
CA ARG A 367 3.62 -2.94 2.73
C ARG A 367 2.81 -2.34 3.87
N TYR A 368 1.97 -1.35 3.57
CA TYR A 368 1.15 -0.66 4.55
C TYR A 368 -0.32 -0.72 4.14
N PRO A 369 -0.95 -1.92 4.16
CA PRO A 369 -2.34 -2.07 3.75
C PRO A 369 -3.31 -1.23 4.60
N SER A 370 -2.92 -0.86 5.84
CA SER A 370 -3.62 0.08 6.72
C SER A 370 -3.75 1.50 6.14
N VAL A 371 -2.91 1.89 5.17
CA VAL A 371 -3.09 3.14 4.42
C VAL A 371 -4.35 3.05 3.57
N ALA A 372 -5.24 4.02 3.77
CA ALA A 372 -6.53 4.08 3.13
C ALA A 372 -6.37 4.57 1.67
N ILE A 373 -6.42 3.64 0.72
CA ILE A 373 -6.25 3.94 -0.70
C ILE A 373 -7.61 4.28 -1.32
N MET A 374 -7.78 5.51 -1.78
CA MET A 374 -9.06 5.99 -2.31
C MET A 374 -9.07 6.08 -3.82
N ASP A 375 -10.08 5.47 -4.46
CA ASP A 375 -10.22 5.50 -5.92
C ASP A 375 -11.11 6.65 -6.44
N THR A 376 -12.12 7.02 -5.66
CA THR A 376 -13.15 8.00 -6.05
C THR A 376 -13.48 8.99 -4.94
N GLU A 377 -14.15 10.07 -5.32
CA GLU A 377 -14.68 11.08 -4.40
C GLU A 377 -15.68 10.48 -3.41
N LEU A 378 -16.61 9.64 -3.90
CA LEU A 378 -17.58 8.95 -3.06
C LEU A 378 -16.91 7.95 -2.10
N ASP A 379 -15.87 7.26 -2.57
CA ASP A 379 -15.09 6.32 -1.75
C ASP A 379 -14.44 7.05 -0.57
N THR A 380 -13.83 8.22 -0.85
CA THR A 380 -13.21 9.06 0.17
C THR A 380 -14.25 9.58 1.17
N GLN A 381 -15.39 10.05 0.67
CA GLN A 381 -16.51 10.51 1.51
C GLN A 381 -16.99 9.40 2.45
N GLN A 382 -17.34 8.23 1.90
CA GLN A 382 -17.87 7.10 2.67
C GLN A 382 -16.87 6.60 3.71
N PHE A 383 -15.58 6.52 3.34
CA PHE A 383 -14.53 6.14 4.29
C PHE A 383 -14.49 7.11 5.48
N LEU A 384 -14.48 8.42 5.23
CA LEU A 384 -14.40 9.44 6.27
C LEU A 384 -15.65 9.46 7.17
N GLU A 385 -16.84 9.33 6.59
CA GLU A 385 -18.11 9.33 7.33
C GLU A 385 -18.29 8.08 8.22
N THR A 386 -17.63 6.97 7.89
CA THR A 386 -17.78 5.69 8.61
C THR A 386 -16.56 5.31 9.46
N LEU A 387 -15.52 6.16 9.48
CA LEU A 387 -14.29 5.91 10.21
C LEU A 387 -14.49 6.01 11.73
N SER A 388 -14.65 4.87 12.40
CA SER A 388 -14.68 4.79 13.87
C SER A 388 -13.33 5.14 14.50
N ASP A 389 -13.34 5.69 15.72
CA ASP A 389 -12.12 5.98 16.50
C ASP A 389 -11.29 4.71 16.77
N ASP A 390 -11.95 3.59 17.06
CA ASP A 390 -11.30 2.28 17.28
C ASP A 390 -10.46 1.84 16.07
N TYR A 391 -11.03 1.89 14.87
CA TYR A 391 -10.31 1.53 13.65
C TYR A 391 -9.21 2.54 13.32
N LEU A 392 -9.42 3.84 13.60
CA LEU A 392 -8.38 4.85 13.47
C LEU A 392 -7.19 4.52 14.39
N ARG A 393 -7.41 4.30 15.69
CA ARG A 393 -6.38 3.91 16.67
C ARG A 393 -5.67 2.62 16.25
N TYR A 394 -6.42 1.60 15.81
CA TYR A 394 -5.85 0.35 15.28
C TYR A 394 -4.87 0.61 14.13
N CYS A 395 -5.24 1.45 13.16
CA CYS A 395 -4.36 1.79 12.04
C CYS A 395 -3.15 2.63 12.46
N GLN A 396 -3.29 3.53 13.44
CA GLN A 396 -2.17 4.32 13.99
C GLN A 396 -1.13 3.40 14.64
N VAL A 397 -1.58 2.48 15.51
CA VAL A 397 -0.72 1.47 16.15
C VAL A 397 0.02 0.63 15.12
N GLU A 398 -0.70 0.12 14.12
CA GLU A 398 -0.09 -0.68 13.04
C GLU A 398 0.93 0.14 12.23
N GLY A 399 0.61 1.38 11.87
CA GLY A 399 1.53 2.26 11.14
C GLY A 399 2.84 2.51 11.89
N ILE A 400 2.76 2.78 13.19
CA ILE A 400 3.92 2.99 14.07
C ILE A 400 4.78 1.72 14.11
N ARG A 401 4.16 0.56 14.38
CA ARG A 401 4.85 -0.73 14.46
C ARG A 401 5.60 -1.05 13.16
N GLU A 402 4.91 -1.02 12.02
CA GLU A 402 5.50 -1.43 10.74
C GLU A 402 6.71 -0.56 10.37
N VAL A 403 6.62 0.76 10.62
CA VAL A 403 7.72 1.67 10.29
C VAL A 403 8.91 1.49 11.23
N PHE A 404 8.70 1.40 12.54
CA PHE A 404 9.83 1.28 13.47
C PHE A 404 10.49 -0.11 13.44
N LEU A 405 9.81 -1.15 12.98
CA LEU A 405 10.44 -2.46 12.78
C LEU A 405 11.23 -2.59 11.48
N HIS A 406 10.90 -1.82 10.43
CA HIS A 406 11.41 -2.10 9.08
C HIS A 406 11.96 -0.89 8.32
N ASP A 407 11.75 0.32 8.83
CA ASP A 407 12.02 1.57 8.12
C ASP A 407 12.74 2.60 8.98
N THR A 408 13.63 2.17 9.88
CA THR A 408 14.51 3.12 10.59
C THR A 408 15.68 3.52 9.72
N VAL A 409 16.27 4.68 10.00
CA VAL A 409 17.52 5.09 9.33
C VAL A 409 18.74 4.24 9.72
N PHE A 410 18.71 3.58 10.88
CA PHE A 410 19.74 2.62 11.27
C PHE A 410 19.77 1.44 10.28
N ASP A 411 18.61 0.86 9.97
CA ASP A 411 18.51 -0.22 8.97
C ASP A 411 19.04 0.20 7.59
N ARG A 412 18.89 1.49 7.23
CA ARG A 412 19.40 2.02 5.95
C ARG A 412 20.90 2.18 5.96
N VAL A 413 21.45 2.70 7.05
CA VAL A 413 22.89 2.86 7.22
C VAL A 413 23.59 1.52 7.30
N ASP A 414 23.04 0.55 8.04
CA ASP A 414 23.56 -0.81 8.11
C ASP A 414 23.62 -1.44 6.72
N LYS A 415 22.54 -1.29 5.93
CA LYS A 415 22.52 -1.76 4.55
C LYS A 415 23.59 -1.09 3.68
N ILE A 416 23.80 0.22 3.84
CA ILE A 416 24.84 0.97 3.10
C ILE A 416 26.24 0.47 3.49
N LEU A 417 26.55 0.35 4.78
CA LEU A 417 27.87 -0.06 5.26
C LEU A 417 28.20 -1.51 4.88
N ASN A 418 27.25 -2.42 5.10
CA ASN A 418 27.40 -3.84 4.76
C ASN A 418 27.65 -4.05 3.25
N SER A 419 27.06 -3.20 2.40
CA SER A 419 27.20 -3.31 0.94
C SER A 419 28.63 -3.08 0.42
N VAL A 420 29.48 -2.45 1.23
CA VAL A 420 30.90 -2.19 0.94
C VAL A 420 31.84 -2.89 1.94
N GLY A 421 31.32 -3.89 2.67
CA GLY A 421 32.12 -4.73 3.57
C GLY A 421 32.48 -4.08 4.91
N ILE A 422 31.84 -2.97 5.28
CA ILE A 422 32.01 -2.34 6.59
C ILE A 422 30.98 -2.96 7.53
N SER A 423 31.44 -3.84 8.42
CA SER A 423 30.59 -4.46 9.43
C SER A 423 30.46 -3.54 10.65
N THR A 424 29.24 -3.34 11.12
CA THR A 424 28.96 -2.68 12.39
C THR A 424 28.45 -3.71 13.40
N PRO A 425 28.83 -3.62 14.68
CA PRO A 425 28.28 -4.48 15.72
C PRO A 425 26.75 -4.43 15.69
N THR A 426 26.10 -5.59 15.73
CA THR A 426 24.65 -5.68 15.92
C THR A 426 24.34 -5.53 17.40
N ASP A 427 23.33 -4.72 17.72
CA ASP A 427 22.81 -4.60 19.08
C ASP A 427 22.14 -5.94 19.47
N ASP A 428 22.81 -6.74 20.31
CA ASP A 428 22.36 -8.08 20.72
C ASP A 428 21.52 -8.00 22.01
N HIS A 429 20.26 -7.57 21.85
CA HIS A 429 19.31 -7.47 22.95
C HIS A 429 18.60 -8.80 23.20
N ARG A 430 18.48 -9.20 24.46
CA ARG A 430 17.61 -10.31 24.84
C ARG A 430 16.17 -9.82 25.01
N ILE A 431 15.22 -10.64 24.59
CA ILE A 431 13.82 -10.49 24.97
C ILE A 431 13.49 -11.57 25.99
N LEU A 432 13.30 -11.16 27.24
CA LEU A 432 12.97 -12.03 28.35
C LEU A 432 11.47 -11.94 28.63
N VAL A 433 10.78 -13.08 28.66
CA VAL A 433 9.34 -13.12 28.94
C VAL A 433 9.12 -13.77 30.29
N VAL A 434 8.66 -12.97 31.24
CA VAL A 434 8.30 -13.41 32.59
C VAL A 434 6.88 -13.97 32.56
N ALA A 435 6.73 -15.25 32.93
CA ALA A 435 5.43 -15.91 33.04
C ALA A 435 5.35 -16.77 34.31
N ASN A 436 4.13 -17.08 34.74
CA ASN A 436 3.87 -17.93 35.91
C ASN A 436 4.18 -19.41 35.63
N SER A 437 4.20 -19.83 34.36
CA SER A 437 4.53 -21.19 33.96
C SER A 437 5.05 -21.25 32.52
N GLN A 438 5.71 -22.37 32.18
CA GLN A 438 6.13 -22.69 30.81
C GLN A 438 4.95 -22.69 29.82
N ALA A 439 3.78 -23.18 30.23
CA ALA A 439 2.59 -23.23 29.37
C ALA A 439 2.03 -21.83 29.06
N GLU A 440 2.05 -20.90 30.03
CA GLU A 440 1.66 -19.51 29.79
C GLU A 440 2.64 -18.81 28.84
N PHE A 441 3.95 -19.08 28.99
CA PHE A 441 4.95 -18.60 28.05
C PHE A 441 4.72 -19.14 26.63
N GLU A 442 4.46 -20.44 26.48
CA GLU A 442 4.18 -21.06 25.17
C GLU A 442 2.91 -20.48 24.55
N GLN A 443 1.86 -20.25 25.34
CA GLN A 443 0.63 -19.59 24.88
C GLN A 443 0.90 -18.14 24.44
N PHE A 444 1.67 -17.39 25.22
CA PHE A 444 2.10 -16.04 24.84
C PHE A 444 2.87 -16.10 23.53
N GLN A 445 3.92 -16.90 23.43
CA GLN A 445 4.78 -17.01 22.25
C GLN A 445 3.99 -17.42 21.00
N GLN A 446 3.12 -18.42 21.09
CA GLN A 446 2.28 -18.88 19.96
C GLN A 446 1.32 -17.81 19.45
N SER A 447 0.92 -16.87 20.32
CA SER A 447 0.05 -15.76 19.89
C SER A 447 0.81 -14.70 19.09
N GLN A 448 2.13 -14.57 19.23
CA GLN A 448 2.91 -13.46 18.66
C GLN A 448 3.23 -13.66 17.17
N ALA A 449 2.97 -12.64 16.36
CA ALA A 449 3.39 -12.51 14.97
C ALA A 449 4.77 -11.82 14.90
N SER A 450 5.76 -12.39 15.59
CA SER A 450 7.09 -11.80 15.76
C SER A 450 8.19 -12.78 15.38
N ASP A 451 9.23 -12.27 14.74
CA ASP A 451 10.44 -13.03 14.41
C ASP A 451 11.50 -12.95 15.52
N PHE A 452 11.24 -12.21 16.61
CA PHE A 452 12.17 -12.09 17.73
C PHE A 452 12.17 -13.35 18.60
N GLU A 453 13.35 -13.87 18.88
CA GLU A 453 13.53 -14.95 19.83
C GLU A 453 13.27 -14.47 21.26
N CYS A 454 12.54 -15.29 22.03
CA CYS A 454 12.16 -14.99 23.41
C CYS A 454 12.66 -16.07 24.35
N THR A 455 13.16 -15.65 25.51
CA THR A 455 13.59 -16.56 26.57
C THR A 455 12.58 -16.53 27.72
N TYR A 456 12.07 -17.69 28.11
CA TYR A 456 11.21 -17.84 29.27
C TYR A 456 11.96 -17.57 30.58
N VAL A 457 11.38 -16.77 31.46
CA VAL A 457 11.82 -16.59 32.84
C VAL A 457 10.64 -16.86 33.79
N PRO A 458 10.77 -17.77 34.77
CA PRO A 458 9.74 -17.96 35.79
C PRO A 458 9.53 -16.69 36.61
N SER A 459 8.27 -16.35 36.91
CA SER A 459 7.94 -15.17 37.74
C SER A 459 8.66 -15.11 39.09
N SER A 460 8.98 -16.27 39.69
CA SER A 460 9.77 -16.37 40.93
C SER A 460 11.23 -15.95 40.79
N GLU A 461 11.75 -15.89 39.56
CA GLU A 461 13.14 -15.53 39.25
C GLU A 461 13.24 -14.15 38.60
N ALA A 462 12.13 -13.43 38.44
CA ALA A 462 12.11 -12.11 37.76
C ALA A 462 13.06 -11.09 38.42
N SER A 463 13.18 -11.11 39.75
CA SER A 463 14.10 -10.23 40.50
C SER A 463 15.58 -10.56 40.29
N ASN A 464 15.91 -11.70 39.69
CA ASN A 464 17.28 -12.12 39.40
C ASN A 464 17.72 -11.72 37.98
N ILE A 465 16.82 -11.15 37.17
CA ILE A 465 17.13 -10.69 35.83
C ILE A 465 18.11 -9.51 35.93
N LYS A 466 19.24 -9.66 35.25
CA LYS A 466 20.29 -8.65 35.14
C LYS A 466 20.54 -8.30 33.68
N GLY A 467 20.56 -7.02 33.33
CA GLY A 467 20.73 -6.54 31.95
C GLY A 467 22.09 -6.89 31.35
N SER A 468 22.09 -7.25 30.06
CA SER A 468 23.26 -7.54 29.22
C SER A 468 24.03 -6.27 28.84
N GLU A 469 25.19 -6.42 28.18
CA GLU A 469 26.01 -5.28 27.73
C GLU A 469 25.23 -4.23 26.91
N TYR A 470 24.26 -4.68 26.11
CA TYR A 470 23.45 -3.81 25.25
C TYR A 470 22.12 -3.40 25.89
N GLY A 471 21.84 -3.87 27.11
CA GLY A 471 20.52 -3.78 27.73
C GLY A 471 19.50 -4.73 27.10
N ASP A 472 18.43 -5.03 27.84
CA ASP A 472 17.44 -6.04 27.45
C ASP A 472 16.00 -5.58 27.66
N LEU A 473 15.09 -6.17 26.88
CA LEU A 473 13.65 -6.02 27.02
C LEU A 473 13.08 -7.15 27.88
N VAL A 474 12.41 -6.79 28.97
CA VAL A 474 11.69 -7.74 29.83
C VAL A 474 10.19 -7.50 29.71
N ILE A 475 9.42 -8.51 29.26
CA ILE A 475 7.96 -8.46 29.14
C ILE A 475 7.34 -9.37 30.19
N PHE A 476 6.39 -8.85 30.96
CA PHE A 476 5.65 -9.61 31.97
C PHE A 476 4.33 -10.11 31.41
N ALA A 477 4.32 -11.31 30.84
CA ALA A 477 3.13 -11.92 30.26
C ALA A 477 1.98 -12.05 31.29
N ASN A 478 2.33 -12.36 32.54
CA ASN A 478 1.39 -12.48 33.65
C ASN A 478 0.75 -11.14 34.10
N ARG A 479 1.18 -10.00 33.54
CA ARG A 479 0.62 -8.66 33.82
C ARG A 479 -0.20 -8.12 32.64
N LEU A 480 -0.25 -8.81 31.51
CA LEU A 480 -0.98 -8.38 30.32
C LEU A 480 -2.48 -8.67 30.45
N GLU A 481 -3.31 -7.78 29.90
CA GLU A 481 -4.76 -7.96 29.86
C GLU A 481 -5.19 -9.07 28.89
N ALA A 482 -4.45 -9.23 27.79
CA ALA A 482 -4.68 -10.26 26.78
C ALA A 482 -3.40 -10.49 25.96
N PHE A 483 -3.31 -11.65 25.32
CA PHE A 483 -2.23 -11.97 24.38
C PHE A 483 -2.66 -11.62 22.95
N GLY A 484 -2.42 -10.36 22.58
CA GLY A 484 -2.50 -9.90 21.19
C GLY A 484 -1.28 -10.31 20.37
N PRO A 485 -1.37 -10.33 19.04
CA PRO A 485 -0.30 -10.86 18.18
C PRO A 485 0.93 -9.96 18.08
N ASP A 486 0.83 -8.70 18.50
CA ASP A 486 1.85 -7.71 18.20
C ASP A 486 2.55 -7.16 19.45
N ILE A 487 2.38 -7.78 20.63
CA ILE A 487 2.87 -7.24 21.91
C ILE A 487 4.39 -7.09 21.92
N ILE A 488 5.13 -8.11 21.49
CA ILE A 488 6.60 -8.03 21.37
C ILE A 488 6.97 -6.93 20.39
N ASN A 489 6.37 -6.96 19.19
CA ASN A 489 6.65 -6.04 18.11
C ASN A 489 6.40 -4.58 18.50
N ASP A 490 5.31 -4.30 19.20
CA ASP A 490 4.93 -2.97 19.66
C ASP A 490 5.87 -2.48 20.78
N ALA A 491 6.30 -3.37 21.68
CA ALA A 491 7.29 -3.06 22.72
C ALA A 491 8.68 -2.75 22.11
N VAL A 492 9.16 -3.57 21.17
CA VAL A 492 10.41 -3.33 20.44
C VAL A 492 10.33 -2.02 19.66
N ALA A 493 9.23 -1.78 18.93
CA ALA A 493 9.02 -0.53 18.23
C ALA A 493 9.11 0.67 19.19
N ALA A 494 8.53 0.57 20.39
CA ALA A 494 8.60 1.62 21.41
C ALA A 494 10.02 2.00 21.81
N TYR A 495 10.89 1.01 22.00
CA TYR A 495 12.30 1.24 22.33
C TYR A 495 13.15 1.72 21.15
N ARG A 496 12.62 1.65 19.92
CA ARG A 496 13.25 2.24 18.71
C ARG A 496 12.90 3.71 18.51
N TYR A 497 11.91 4.25 19.22
CA TYR A 497 11.53 5.67 19.13
C TYR A 497 11.56 6.44 20.44
N SER A 498 11.68 5.75 21.57
CA SER A 498 11.77 6.34 22.89
C SER A 498 12.62 5.48 23.83
N ALA A 499 12.93 6.01 25.00
CA ALA A 499 13.75 5.37 26.02
C ALA A 499 13.10 5.45 27.42
N PRO A 500 11.85 5.01 27.60
CA PRO A 500 11.28 4.92 28.94
C PRO A 500 11.94 3.79 29.73
N ASP A 501 11.96 3.84 31.06
CA ASP A 501 12.40 2.70 31.87
C ASP A 501 11.35 1.57 31.87
N ALA A 502 10.08 1.95 31.73
CA ALA A 502 8.94 1.03 31.76
C ALA A 502 7.84 1.33 30.72
N LEU A 503 7.17 0.29 30.25
CA LEU A 503 6.03 0.36 29.33
C LEU A 503 4.76 -0.27 29.91
N TYR A 504 3.63 0.42 29.73
CA TYR A 504 2.29 -0.16 29.89
C TYR A 504 1.71 -0.46 28.50
N ILE A 505 1.37 -1.72 28.22
CA ILE A 505 0.81 -2.16 26.95
C ILE A 505 -0.67 -2.43 27.14
N THR A 506 -1.52 -1.69 26.42
CA THR A 506 -2.97 -1.80 26.51
C THR A 506 -3.61 -2.02 25.14
N ALA A 507 -4.89 -2.36 25.12
CA ALA A 507 -5.67 -2.55 23.89
C ALA A 507 -5.77 -1.25 23.05
N PHE A 508 -5.95 -1.38 21.73
CA PHE A 508 -6.11 -0.21 20.85
C PHE A 508 -7.37 0.62 21.15
N ASP A 509 -8.39 -0.01 21.73
CA ASP A 509 -9.67 0.60 22.11
C ASP A 509 -9.70 1.08 23.57
N SER A 510 -8.58 0.96 24.29
CA SER A 510 -8.44 1.50 25.64
C SER A 510 -8.52 3.02 25.63
N GLU A 511 -9.14 3.60 26.66
CA GLU A 511 -9.20 5.05 26.87
C GLU A 511 -7.96 5.61 27.60
N ALA A 512 -6.98 4.75 27.92
CA ALA A 512 -5.72 5.22 28.48
C ALA A 512 -4.97 6.14 27.51
N GLU A 513 -4.45 7.25 28.03
CA GLU A 513 -3.50 8.11 27.33
C GLU A 513 -2.28 7.29 26.93
N ALA A 514 -1.83 7.45 25.69
CA ALA A 514 -0.78 6.65 25.10
C ALA A 514 0.21 7.51 24.32
N TYR A 515 1.44 7.02 24.21
CA TYR A 515 2.59 7.70 23.62
C TYR A 515 2.95 8.99 24.36
N GLU A 516 2.67 9.03 25.66
CA GLU A 516 3.03 10.12 26.59
C GLU A 516 4.07 9.64 27.59
N PRO A 517 5.32 10.13 27.50
CA PRO A 517 6.31 9.91 28.55
C PRO A 517 5.85 10.57 29.86
N THR A 518 5.90 9.82 30.96
CA THR A 518 5.58 10.27 32.31
C THR A 518 6.80 10.10 33.20
N THR A 519 7.14 11.11 34.00
CA THR A 519 8.25 11.07 34.98
C THR A 519 7.72 10.79 36.39
N HIS A 520 8.46 10.01 37.16
CA HIS A 520 8.09 9.56 38.51
C HIS A 520 9.22 9.89 39.51
N ASP A 521 8.89 10.62 40.58
CA ASP A 521 9.88 10.98 41.62
C ASP A 521 10.15 9.86 42.63
N ASN A 522 9.24 8.88 42.75
CA ASN A 522 9.31 7.80 43.76
C ASN A 522 8.98 6.42 43.18
N GLY A 523 9.36 6.18 41.92
CA GLY A 523 8.98 4.96 41.19
C GLY A 523 7.50 4.92 40.78
N ILE A 524 7.10 3.80 40.17
CA ILE A 524 5.72 3.60 39.71
C ILE A 524 4.83 2.99 40.81
N SER A 525 3.58 3.47 40.90
CA SER A 525 2.61 2.96 41.89
C SER A 525 1.98 1.61 41.52
N LYS A 526 2.04 1.23 40.24
CA LYS A 526 1.56 -0.05 39.71
C LYS A 526 2.69 -0.68 38.89
N PRO A 527 2.91 -2.00 38.97
CA PRO A 527 3.90 -2.67 38.14
C PRO A 527 3.56 -2.52 36.65
N ALA A 528 4.57 -2.23 35.83
CA ALA A 528 4.44 -2.11 34.39
C ALA A 528 4.42 -3.48 33.70
N THR A 529 4.03 -3.48 32.42
CA THR A 529 3.94 -4.71 31.61
C THR A 529 5.24 -5.06 30.91
N ALA A 530 6.13 -4.08 30.69
CA ALA A 530 7.46 -4.33 30.17
C ALA A 530 8.46 -3.30 30.69
N TYR A 531 9.75 -3.65 30.69
CA TYR A 531 10.85 -2.85 31.21
C TYR A 531 12.04 -2.91 30.27
N TRP A 532 12.80 -1.82 30.23
CA TRP A 532 14.15 -1.82 29.70
C TRP A 532 15.14 -1.94 30.85
N ILE A 533 16.06 -2.90 30.76
CA ILE A 533 17.06 -3.13 31.81
C ILE A 533 18.44 -2.83 31.23
N ASN A 534 19.10 -1.79 31.73
CA ASN A 534 20.42 -1.41 31.24
C ASN A 534 21.50 -2.40 31.72
N ALA A 535 22.68 -2.27 31.12
CA ALA A 535 23.82 -3.13 31.41
C ALA A 535 24.15 -3.16 32.90
N GLY A 536 24.05 -4.35 33.48
CA GLY A 536 24.36 -4.60 34.87
C GLY A 536 23.27 -4.22 35.88
N GLU A 537 22.18 -3.59 35.45
CA GLU A 537 21.03 -3.26 36.31
C GLU A 537 20.15 -4.49 36.55
N MET A 538 19.40 -4.45 37.66
CA MET A 538 18.43 -5.48 38.03
C MET A 538 17.01 -4.96 37.77
N VAL A 539 16.06 -5.86 37.53
CA VAL A 539 14.64 -5.50 37.42
C VAL A 539 14.11 -5.06 38.80
N ASP A 540 13.75 -3.78 38.95
CA ASP A 540 13.12 -3.23 40.16
C ASP A 540 12.10 -2.12 39.80
N ASP A 541 10.88 -2.24 40.31
CA ASP A 541 9.80 -1.26 40.09
C ASP A 541 10.08 0.08 40.79
N ALA A 542 10.86 0.06 41.88
CA ALA A 542 11.18 1.24 42.67
C ALA A 542 12.15 2.21 41.97
N THR A 543 12.86 1.75 40.93
CA THR A 543 13.87 2.54 40.20
C THR A 543 13.36 3.13 38.89
N VAL A 544 12.07 2.97 38.57
CA VAL A 544 11.47 3.50 37.34
C VAL A 544 11.31 5.02 37.45
N GLU A 545 12.13 5.77 36.72
CA GLU A 545 12.04 7.24 36.66
C GLU A 545 11.08 7.69 35.56
N THR A 546 10.98 6.92 34.47
CA THR A 546 10.17 7.25 33.31
C THR A 546 9.34 6.06 32.84
N SER A 547 8.07 6.31 32.50
CA SER A 547 7.20 5.30 31.91
C SER A 547 6.43 5.83 30.72
N MET A 548 5.97 4.94 29.85
CA MET A 548 5.08 5.31 28.75
C MET A 548 4.03 4.23 28.51
N THR A 549 2.79 4.64 28.26
CA THR A 549 1.75 3.72 27.79
C THR A 549 1.80 3.62 26.27
N ILE A 550 1.72 2.41 25.73
CA ILE A 550 1.54 2.13 24.30
C ILE A 550 0.30 1.27 24.07
N LYS A 551 -0.26 1.36 22.87
CA LYS A 551 -1.39 0.52 22.46
C LYS A 551 -0.92 -0.63 21.57
N SER A 552 -1.63 -1.75 21.61
CA SER A 552 -1.39 -2.94 20.79
C SER A 552 -2.66 -3.42 20.08
N SER A 553 -2.52 -4.35 19.14
CA SER A 553 -3.55 -4.72 18.15
C SER A 553 -4.70 -5.60 18.68
N PHE A 554 -4.80 -5.80 19.99
CA PHE A 554 -5.92 -6.50 20.64
C PHE A 554 -6.96 -5.52 21.18
N THR A 555 -8.17 -6.02 21.44
CA THR A 555 -9.31 -5.25 21.96
C THR A 555 -9.63 -5.65 23.40
N SER A 556 -9.85 -4.64 24.24
CA SER A 556 -10.32 -4.78 25.63
C SER A 556 -11.82 -5.09 25.68
N ASN A 557 -12.59 -4.66 24.68
CA ASN A 557 -14.02 -4.88 24.62
C ASN A 557 -14.40 -6.35 24.37
N ASN A 558 -15.36 -6.85 25.14
CA ASN A 558 -16.14 -8.07 24.87
C ASN A 558 -17.45 -7.76 24.12
N GLY A 559 -17.45 -6.72 23.29
CA GLY A 559 -18.63 -6.02 22.78
C GLY A 559 -19.82 -6.92 22.40
N ALA A 560 -20.97 -6.65 23.03
CA ALA A 560 -22.21 -7.38 22.84
C ALA A 560 -22.69 -7.36 21.38
N LYS A 561 -23.02 -8.55 20.84
CA LYS A 561 -23.68 -8.71 19.53
C LYS A 561 -24.99 -7.93 19.52
N LYS A 562 -25.01 -6.74 18.91
CA LYS A 562 -26.28 -6.10 18.54
C LYS A 562 -26.91 -6.93 17.41
N THR A 563 -28.19 -7.22 17.57
CA THR A 563 -29.01 -7.92 16.57
C THR A 563 -29.03 -7.11 15.27
N HIS A 564 -28.55 -7.73 14.20
CA HIS A 564 -28.71 -7.21 12.85
C HIS A 564 -30.16 -7.36 12.37
N GLN A 565 -30.56 -6.48 11.44
CA GLN A 565 -31.69 -6.79 10.56
C GLN A 565 -31.42 -8.10 9.81
N GLU A 566 -32.47 -8.75 9.33
CA GLU A 566 -32.37 -9.97 8.53
C GLU A 566 -31.43 -9.73 7.33
N ALA A 567 -30.30 -10.44 7.29
CA ALA A 567 -29.30 -10.27 6.25
C ALA A 567 -29.85 -10.74 4.90
N GLU A 568 -29.65 -9.94 3.86
CA GLU A 568 -30.11 -10.25 2.50
C GLU A 568 -29.00 -10.81 1.61
N LEU A 569 -27.75 -10.45 1.88
CA LEU A 569 -26.58 -10.81 1.07
C LEU A 569 -25.51 -11.49 1.92
N SER A 570 -25.00 -12.62 1.46
CA SER A 570 -23.74 -13.19 1.96
C SER A 570 -22.58 -12.75 1.09
N VAL A 571 -21.53 -12.23 1.71
CA VAL A 571 -20.23 -12.00 1.06
C VAL A 571 -19.28 -13.10 1.52
N ILE A 572 -18.94 -14.02 0.61
CA ILE A 572 -18.01 -15.12 0.87
C ILE A 572 -16.58 -14.62 0.68
N VAL A 573 -15.76 -14.73 1.73
CA VAL A 573 -14.37 -14.28 1.74
C VAL A 573 -13.43 -15.46 2.01
N PRO A 574 -12.69 -15.97 1.00
CA PRO A 574 -11.71 -17.03 1.20
C PRO A 574 -10.42 -16.46 1.80
N ALA A 575 -10.04 -16.89 3.01
CA ALA A 575 -8.86 -16.38 3.70
C ALA A 575 -7.77 -17.47 3.81
N TYR A 576 -6.52 -17.11 3.52
CA TYR A 576 -5.35 -17.93 3.83
C TYR A 576 -4.12 -17.03 3.93
N ASN A 577 -3.50 -16.98 5.10
CA ASN A 577 -2.31 -16.19 5.41
C ASN A 577 -2.31 -14.74 4.88
N ASN A 578 -3.41 -14.02 5.07
CA ASN A 578 -3.59 -12.66 4.53
C ASN A 578 -4.36 -11.70 5.45
N GLY A 579 -4.16 -11.82 6.77
CA GLY A 579 -4.86 -11.02 7.78
C GLY A 579 -4.83 -9.52 7.55
N LYS A 580 -3.65 -8.95 7.22
CA LYS A 580 -3.49 -7.50 7.01
C LYS A 580 -4.38 -6.95 5.88
N HIS A 581 -4.42 -7.64 4.73
CA HIS A 581 -5.30 -7.21 3.63
C HIS A 581 -6.77 -7.49 3.93
N LEU A 582 -7.07 -8.63 4.55
CA LEU A 582 -8.44 -9.02 4.92
C LEU A 582 -9.15 -7.91 5.70
N ILE A 583 -8.50 -7.36 6.74
CA ILE A 583 -9.08 -6.30 7.56
C ILE A 583 -9.09 -4.94 6.84
N HIS A 584 -7.99 -4.55 6.19
CA HIS A 584 -7.83 -3.18 5.67
C HIS A 584 -8.34 -2.95 4.24
N LYS A 585 -8.52 -4.01 3.45
CA LYS A 585 -9.05 -3.95 2.09
C LYS A 585 -10.45 -4.55 2.04
N CYS A 586 -10.55 -5.87 2.03
CA CYS A 586 -11.81 -6.60 1.82
C CYS A 586 -12.88 -6.16 2.82
N CYS A 587 -12.66 -6.38 4.12
CA CYS A 587 -13.64 -6.07 5.14
C CYS A 587 -13.93 -4.57 5.22
N GLN A 588 -12.91 -3.71 5.18
CA GLN A 588 -13.12 -2.27 5.26
C GLN A 588 -13.91 -1.70 4.06
N SER A 589 -13.76 -2.28 2.87
CA SER A 589 -14.57 -1.91 1.71
C SER A 589 -16.06 -2.25 1.91
N ILE A 590 -16.37 -3.35 2.60
CA ILE A 590 -17.75 -3.74 2.95
C ILE A 590 -18.28 -2.81 4.05
N PHE A 591 -17.50 -2.57 5.10
CA PHE A 591 -17.95 -1.85 6.29
C PHE A 591 -18.26 -0.37 6.03
N ARG A 592 -17.53 0.28 5.11
CA ARG A 592 -17.78 1.68 4.71
C ARG A 592 -18.95 1.84 3.72
N SER A 593 -19.47 0.73 3.19
CA SER A 593 -20.55 0.74 2.21
C SER A 593 -21.91 0.61 2.86
N SER A 594 -22.95 1.15 2.20
CA SER A 594 -24.34 1.00 2.63
C SER A 594 -24.77 -0.47 2.72
N ILE A 595 -24.08 -1.38 2.03
CA ILE A 595 -24.37 -2.83 2.08
C ILE A 595 -24.07 -3.45 3.46
N ASN A 596 -23.21 -2.83 4.29
CA ASN A 596 -22.80 -3.38 5.60
C ASN A 596 -23.99 -3.78 6.50
N LYS A 597 -25.11 -3.04 6.43
CA LYS A 597 -26.30 -3.30 7.25
C LYS A 597 -27.09 -4.53 6.81
N LEU A 598 -26.96 -4.93 5.54
CA LEU A 598 -27.69 -6.04 4.91
C LEU A 598 -26.79 -7.23 4.57
N ALA A 599 -25.47 -7.06 4.69
CA ALA A 599 -24.49 -8.09 4.41
C ALA A 599 -24.14 -8.91 5.65
N LYS A 600 -24.11 -10.22 5.47
CA LYS A 600 -23.39 -11.17 6.31
C LYS A 600 -22.06 -11.49 5.63
N VAL A 601 -20.94 -11.32 6.32
CA VAL A 601 -19.60 -11.66 5.80
C VAL A 601 -19.23 -13.03 6.33
N ILE A 602 -19.13 -14.01 5.43
CA ILE A 602 -18.73 -15.38 5.76
C ILE A 602 -17.27 -15.53 5.36
N ILE A 603 -16.38 -15.43 6.35
CA ILE A 603 -14.95 -15.64 6.14
C ILE A 603 -14.67 -17.13 6.31
N VAL A 604 -14.10 -17.75 5.29
CA VAL A 604 -13.71 -19.15 5.33
C VAL A 604 -12.19 -19.22 5.31
N ASP A 605 -11.61 -19.44 6.48
CA ASP A 605 -10.18 -19.63 6.66
C ASP A 605 -9.77 -21.03 6.20
N ASP A 606 -8.88 -21.08 5.22
CA ASP A 606 -8.39 -22.31 4.59
C ASP A 606 -7.29 -23.01 5.40
N GLY A 607 -7.22 -22.73 6.71
CA GLY A 607 -6.22 -23.27 7.63
C GLY A 607 -4.97 -22.40 7.70
N SER A 608 -5.12 -21.09 7.91
CA SER A 608 -4.00 -20.16 8.03
C SER A 608 -3.08 -20.55 9.20
N THR A 609 -1.78 -20.38 8.99
CA THR A 609 -0.74 -20.74 9.96
C THR A 609 -0.05 -19.54 10.57
N ASP A 610 -0.17 -18.34 9.98
CA ASP A 610 0.45 -17.15 10.57
C ASP A 610 -0.40 -16.58 11.72
N PRO A 611 0.22 -16.16 12.84
CA PRO A 611 -0.50 -15.63 13.99
C PRO A 611 -1.29 -14.35 13.67
N LYS A 612 -0.83 -13.52 12.74
CA LYS A 612 -1.50 -12.26 12.37
C LYS A 612 -2.87 -12.51 11.72
N THR A 613 -2.98 -13.49 10.83
CA THR A 613 -4.26 -13.88 10.23
C THR A 613 -5.20 -14.47 11.28
N GLN A 614 -4.73 -15.38 12.14
CA GLN A 614 -5.56 -15.97 13.19
C GLN A 614 -6.09 -14.92 14.18
N ALA A 615 -5.25 -13.97 14.59
CA ALA A 615 -5.66 -12.85 15.43
C ALA A 615 -6.65 -11.92 14.71
N THR A 616 -6.45 -11.64 13.42
CA THR A 616 -7.36 -10.82 12.63
C THR A 616 -8.75 -11.46 12.52
N LEU A 617 -8.81 -12.76 12.25
CA LEU A 617 -10.08 -13.52 12.20
C LEU A 617 -10.81 -13.43 13.53
N SER A 618 -10.09 -13.65 14.63
CA SER A 618 -10.64 -13.58 15.99
C SER A 618 -11.12 -12.17 16.34
N LEU A 619 -10.37 -11.13 15.94
CA LEU A 619 -10.75 -9.73 16.12
C LEU A 619 -12.03 -9.39 15.34
N LEU A 620 -12.12 -9.79 14.06
CA LEU A 620 -13.28 -9.53 13.22
C LEU A 620 -14.52 -10.24 13.77
N GLU A 621 -14.40 -11.52 14.13
CA GLU A 621 -15.48 -12.31 14.73
C GLU A 621 -15.97 -11.73 16.07
N LYS A 622 -15.03 -11.20 16.88
CA LYS A 622 -15.35 -10.57 18.17
C LYS A 622 -16.00 -9.19 18.02
N THR A 623 -15.55 -8.38 17.05
CA THR A 623 -15.90 -6.95 16.97
C THR A 623 -16.95 -6.61 15.92
N LYS A 624 -17.21 -7.51 14.95
CA LYS A 624 -18.12 -7.25 13.83
C LYS A 624 -19.32 -8.20 13.89
N PRO A 625 -20.51 -7.71 14.26
CA PRO A 625 -21.66 -8.57 14.51
C PRO A 625 -22.24 -9.27 13.25
N ASN A 626 -21.86 -8.82 12.06
CA ASN A 626 -22.22 -9.43 10.79
C ASN A 626 -21.12 -10.33 10.18
N VAL A 627 -20.03 -10.60 10.92
CA VAL A 627 -18.96 -11.50 10.48
C VAL A 627 -19.12 -12.86 11.14
N GLU A 628 -18.99 -13.93 10.34
CA GLU A 628 -18.84 -15.30 10.81
C GLU A 628 -17.58 -15.91 10.21
N VAL A 629 -16.85 -16.69 11.02
CA VAL A 629 -15.61 -17.33 10.60
C VAL A 629 -15.75 -18.85 10.66
N PHE A 630 -15.55 -19.51 9.53
CA PHE A 630 -15.32 -20.95 9.46
C PHE A 630 -13.82 -21.22 9.30
N ARG A 631 -13.26 -22.17 10.06
CA ARG A 631 -11.82 -22.50 10.03
C ARG A 631 -11.61 -23.95 9.65
N PHE A 632 -10.85 -24.19 8.58
CA PHE A 632 -10.30 -25.51 8.27
C PHE A 632 -9.09 -25.83 9.15
N PRO A 633 -8.71 -27.12 9.30
CA PRO A 633 -7.43 -27.49 9.88
C PRO A 633 -6.25 -26.85 9.13
N PRO A 634 -5.11 -26.58 9.81
CA PRO A 634 -3.94 -25.94 9.22
C PRO A 634 -3.43 -26.64 7.95
N GLY A 635 -2.93 -25.86 6.98
CA GLY A 635 -2.15 -26.37 5.84
C GLY A 635 -2.56 -25.88 4.45
N GLY A 636 -3.69 -25.18 4.31
CA GLY A 636 -4.15 -24.68 3.02
C GLY A 636 -4.65 -25.77 2.08
N SER A 637 -5.57 -25.44 1.17
CA SER A 637 -5.98 -26.31 0.06
C SER A 637 -5.20 -26.07 -1.23
N GLY A 638 -4.28 -25.10 -1.20
CA GLY A 638 -3.50 -24.67 -2.36
C GLY A 638 -4.21 -23.66 -3.27
N SER A 639 -5.50 -23.36 -3.03
CA SER A 639 -6.27 -22.36 -3.77
C SER A 639 -7.47 -21.79 -2.99
N ALA A 640 -8.16 -20.80 -3.56
CA ALA A 640 -9.39 -20.24 -2.97
C ALA A 640 -10.65 -21.12 -3.21
N SER A 641 -10.51 -22.27 -3.87
CA SER A 641 -11.67 -23.08 -4.28
C SER A 641 -12.38 -23.72 -3.09
N ARG A 642 -11.65 -24.45 -2.24
CA ARG A 642 -12.20 -25.09 -1.03
C ARG A 642 -12.94 -24.10 -0.14
N PRO A 643 -12.37 -22.93 0.22
CA PRO A 643 -13.08 -21.96 1.03
C PRO A 643 -14.28 -21.32 0.33
N ARG A 644 -14.25 -21.09 -0.99
CA ARG A 644 -15.41 -20.56 -1.73
C ARG A 644 -16.56 -21.57 -1.83
N ASN A 645 -16.27 -22.84 -2.09
CA ASN A 645 -17.27 -23.91 -2.12
C ASN A 645 -17.93 -24.04 -0.74
N LYS A 646 -17.12 -24.08 0.32
CA LYS A 646 -17.64 -24.13 1.70
C LYS A 646 -18.45 -22.88 2.07
N GLY A 647 -18.02 -21.70 1.65
CA GLY A 647 -18.77 -20.46 1.88
C GLY A 647 -20.14 -20.47 1.20
N LEU A 648 -20.25 -21.01 -0.02
CA LEU A 648 -21.53 -21.16 -0.69
C LEU A 648 -22.42 -22.18 0.02
N GLU A 649 -21.87 -23.32 0.43
CA GLU A 649 -22.57 -24.33 1.24
C GLU A 649 -23.22 -23.69 2.48
N LEU A 650 -22.43 -22.92 3.24
CA LEU A 650 -22.85 -22.25 4.48
C LEU A 650 -23.83 -21.07 4.28
N THR A 651 -23.95 -20.56 3.05
CA THR A 651 -24.79 -19.39 2.78
C THR A 651 -26.28 -19.71 2.95
N GLN A 652 -26.98 -18.91 3.75
CA GLN A 652 -28.43 -19.04 4.00
C GLN A 652 -29.25 -17.82 3.55
N THR A 653 -28.57 -16.73 3.18
CA THR A 653 -29.22 -15.51 2.68
C THR A 653 -29.79 -15.73 1.28
N PRO A 654 -30.79 -14.93 0.85
CA PRO A 654 -31.35 -15.03 -0.50
C PRO A 654 -30.34 -14.74 -1.62
N TYR A 655 -29.33 -13.91 -1.35
CA TYR A 655 -28.33 -13.51 -2.33
C TYR A 655 -26.90 -13.77 -1.85
N VAL A 656 -25.97 -13.92 -2.80
CA VAL A 656 -24.56 -14.22 -2.54
C VAL A 656 -23.62 -13.48 -3.49
N THR A 657 -22.44 -13.14 -3.00
CA THR A 657 -21.29 -12.65 -3.77
C THR A 657 -19.98 -13.16 -3.15
N TYR A 658 -18.87 -12.94 -3.84
CA TYR A 658 -17.52 -13.30 -3.41
C TYR A 658 -16.66 -12.06 -3.32
N LEU A 659 -15.70 -12.04 -2.39
CA LEU A 659 -14.68 -10.99 -2.34
C LEU A 659 -13.39 -11.54 -1.76
N ASP A 660 -12.29 -11.42 -2.51
CA ASP A 660 -10.98 -11.90 -2.06
C ASP A 660 -10.40 -10.94 -1.00
N PRO A 661 -9.58 -11.43 -0.05
CA PRO A 661 -9.08 -10.66 1.09
C PRO A 661 -8.22 -9.46 0.68
N ASP A 662 -7.56 -9.55 -0.47
CA ASP A 662 -6.71 -8.51 -1.04
C ASP A 662 -7.41 -7.62 -2.07
N ASN A 663 -8.74 -7.69 -2.19
CA ASN A 663 -9.52 -6.92 -3.14
C ASN A 663 -10.58 -6.08 -2.42
N GLU A 664 -11.23 -5.18 -3.15
CA GLU A 664 -12.25 -4.29 -2.58
C GLU A 664 -13.52 -4.27 -3.44
N GLN A 665 -14.67 -4.15 -2.80
CA GLN A 665 -15.89 -3.74 -3.47
C GLN A 665 -15.88 -2.21 -3.68
N VAL A 666 -16.64 -1.71 -4.65
CA VAL A 666 -16.64 -0.28 -5.02
C VAL A 666 -17.87 0.45 -4.53
N ASN A 667 -17.68 1.38 -3.59
CA ASN A 667 -18.70 2.31 -3.08
C ASN A 667 -19.99 1.57 -2.65
N ASP A 668 -21.14 1.94 -3.22
CA ASP A 668 -22.43 1.28 -3.02
C ASP A 668 -22.79 0.34 -4.18
N THR A 669 -21.81 -0.21 -4.89
CA THR A 669 -22.15 -1.00 -6.09
C THR A 669 -22.77 -2.35 -5.72
N TYR A 670 -22.33 -3.00 -4.64
CA TYR A 670 -22.94 -4.27 -4.21
C TYR A 670 -24.42 -4.12 -3.85
N ILE A 671 -24.81 -3.10 -3.08
CA ILE A 671 -26.23 -2.83 -2.79
C ILE A 671 -27.03 -2.53 -4.07
N ARG A 672 -26.42 -1.86 -5.06
CA ARG A 672 -27.07 -1.63 -6.36
C ARG A 672 -27.17 -2.88 -7.22
N LEU A 673 -26.26 -3.83 -7.08
CA LEU A 673 -26.38 -5.13 -7.74
C LEU A 673 -27.47 -5.96 -7.07
N LEU A 674 -27.53 -5.98 -5.74
CA LEU A 674 -28.60 -6.58 -4.95
C LEU A 674 -29.98 -6.06 -5.38
N ASP A 675 -30.18 -4.73 -5.38
CA ASP A 675 -31.41 -4.09 -5.85
C ASP A 675 -31.80 -4.58 -7.26
N ARG A 676 -30.82 -4.69 -8.17
CA ARG A 676 -31.07 -5.12 -9.55
C ARG A 676 -31.47 -6.58 -9.66
N VAL A 677 -30.86 -7.47 -8.88
CA VAL A 677 -31.25 -8.90 -8.86
C VAL A 677 -32.70 -9.00 -8.40
N LYS A 678 -33.05 -8.31 -7.31
CA LYS A 678 -34.41 -8.24 -6.75
C LYS A 678 -35.43 -7.71 -7.74
N ASP A 679 -35.20 -6.52 -8.30
CA ASP A 679 -36.14 -5.83 -9.18
C ASP A 679 -36.39 -6.57 -10.49
N THR A 680 -35.37 -7.29 -10.98
CA THR A 680 -35.46 -7.95 -12.28
C THR A 680 -35.76 -9.44 -12.19
N GLY A 681 -35.63 -10.07 -11.01
CA GLY A 681 -35.65 -11.53 -10.89
C GLY A 681 -34.57 -12.18 -11.76
N ALA A 682 -33.43 -11.53 -11.93
CA ALA A 682 -32.29 -12.09 -12.65
C ALA A 682 -31.62 -13.17 -11.80
N ASP A 683 -31.01 -14.17 -12.43
CA ASP A 683 -30.20 -15.16 -11.73
C ASP A 683 -28.95 -14.53 -11.12
N PHE A 684 -28.39 -13.51 -11.79
CA PHE A 684 -27.38 -12.62 -11.21
C PHE A 684 -27.36 -11.24 -11.87
N ALA A 685 -26.79 -10.26 -11.16
CA ALA A 685 -26.48 -8.94 -11.68
C ALA A 685 -24.96 -8.70 -11.67
N ILE A 686 -24.40 -8.20 -12.77
CA ILE A 686 -22.95 -7.99 -12.93
C ILE A 686 -22.61 -6.53 -13.28
N GLY A 687 -21.51 -6.05 -12.67
CA GLY A 687 -20.88 -4.77 -12.93
C GLY A 687 -19.54 -4.88 -13.70
N ASN A 688 -18.96 -3.72 -13.95
CA ASN A 688 -17.60 -3.57 -14.43
C ASN A 688 -16.58 -3.80 -13.30
N MET A 689 -15.30 -3.79 -13.63
CA MET A 689 -14.20 -3.89 -12.65
C MET A 689 -13.18 -2.76 -12.86
N VAL A 690 -12.47 -2.39 -11.80
CA VAL A 690 -11.25 -1.57 -11.86
C VAL A 690 -10.05 -2.47 -11.57
N ARG A 691 -8.99 -2.34 -12.35
CA ARG A 691 -7.73 -3.06 -12.15
C ARG A 691 -6.59 -2.08 -11.99
N PHE A 692 -5.84 -2.19 -10.90
CA PHE A 692 -4.58 -1.51 -10.72
C PHE A 692 -3.42 -2.42 -11.15
N LYS A 693 -2.65 -1.96 -12.14
CA LYS A 693 -1.40 -2.58 -12.62
C LYS A 693 -0.51 -1.49 -13.20
N GLY A 694 0.26 -0.81 -12.35
CA GLY A 694 1.11 0.36 -12.63
C GLY A 694 0.30 1.62 -12.92
N LYS A 695 -0.94 1.43 -13.36
CA LYS A 695 -1.97 2.43 -13.64
C LYS A 695 -3.34 1.83 -13.36
N ARG A 696 -4.31 2.73 -13.17
CA ARG A 696 -5.73 2.39 -13.06
C ARG A 696 -6.31 2.06 -14.43
N ASN A 697 -6.91 0.89 -14.59
CA ASN A 697 -7.62 0.47 -15.80
C ASN A 697 -9.06 0.09 -15.44
N ARG A 698 -10.02 0.34 -16.35
CA ARG A 698 -11.39 -0.14 -16.20
C ARG A 698 -11.62 -1.32 -17.13
N ILE A 699 -12.12 -2.43 -16.60
CA ILE A 699 -12.54 -3.59 -17.38
C ILE A 699 -14.05 -3.49 -17.59
N ASN A 700 -14.47 -3.42 -18.85
CA ASN A 700 -15.83 -3.06 -19.24
C ASN A 700 -16.70 -4.29 -19.54
N ASN A 701 -16.85 -5.16 -18.54
CA ASN A 701 -17.70 -6.36 -18.56
C ASN A 701 -19.07 -6.09 -19.19
N SER A 702 -19.72 -5.00 -18.76
CA SER A 702 -21.05 -4.62 -19.21
C SER A 702 -21.16 -4.38 -20.72
N LYS A 703 -20.12 -3.77 -21.33
CA LYS A 703 -20.11 -3.52 -22.77
C LYS A 703 -19.96 -4.83 -23.55
N GLU A 704 -19.03 -5.68 -23.12
CA GLU A 704 -18.77 -6.97 -23.78
C GLU A 704 -20.00 -7.88 -23.67
N LEU A 705 -20.57 -8.01 -22.48
CA LEU A 705 -21.72 -8.89 -22.24
C LEU A 705 -22.97 -8.40 -22.96
N LYS A 706 -23.28 -7.09 -22.95
CA LYS A 706 -24.41 -6.54 -23.73
C LYS A 706 -24.26 -6.79 -25.23
N LYS A 707 -23.05 -6.63 -25.76
CA LYS A 707 -22.77 -6.86 -27.18
C LYS A 707 -22.99 -8.32 -27.56
N ALA A 708 -22.57 -9.26 -26.70
CA ALA A 708 -22.75 -10.68 -26.94
C ALA A 708 -24.22 -11.09 -26.80
N ILE A 709 -24.89 -10.73 -25.70
CA ILE A 709 -26.32 -11.02 -25.48
C ILE A 709 -27.19 -10.47 -26.62
N ALA A 710 -26.94 -9.24 -27.09
CA ALA A 710 -27.72 -8.66 -28.20
C ALA A 710 -27.58 -9.43 -29.53
N LYS A 711 -26.56 -10.27 -29.65
CA LYS A 711 -26.33 -11.13 -30.81
C LYS A 711 -26.76 -12.57 -30.56
N SER A 712 -27.04 -12.96 -29.32
CA SER A 712 -27.35 -14.33 -28.93
C SER A 712 -28.84 -14.62 -28.91
N ALA A 713 -29.19 -15.91 -28.84
CA ALA A 713 -30.53 -16.34 -28.51
C ALA A 713 -30.97 -15.80 -27.13
N ALA A 714 -32.28 -15.85 -26.86
CA ALA A 714 -32.79 -15.57 -25.53
C ALA A 714 -32.17 -16.55 -24.53
N LEU A 715 -31.80 -16.05 -23.36
CA LEU A 715 -31.17 -16.87 -22.33
C LEU A 715 -32.19 -17.85 -21.74
N ASP A 716 -31.90 -19.14 -21.78
CA ASP A 716 -32.81 -20.20 -21.33
C ASP A 716 -32.13 -21.26 -20.43
N GLY A 717 -30.84 -21.07 -20.13
CA GLY A 717 -30.04 -22.02 -19.37
C GLY A 717 -29.17 -22.95 -20.22
N ASN A 718 -29.21 -22.81 -21.55
CA ASN A 718 -28.24 -23.40 -22.49
C ASN A 718 -27.64 -22.31 -23.38
N ASN A 719 -26.72 -21.53 -22.82
CA ASN A 719 -26.16 -20.37 -23.49
C ASN A 719 -24.85 -20.66 -24.25
N ALA A 720 -24.76 -21.79 -24.95
CA ALA A 720 -23.60 -22.17 -25.76
C ALA A 720 -23.15 -21.06 -26.72
N ASP A 721 -24.09 -20.58 -27.53
CA ASP A 721 -23.90 -19.51 -28.50
C ASP A 721 -23.42 -18.18 -27.88
N LEU A 722 -23.82 -17.89 -26.63
CA LEU A 722 -23.35 -16.70 -25.92
C LEU A 722 -21.88 -16.80 -25.53
N LEU A 723 -21.44 -17.96 -25.06
CA LEU A 723 -20.04 -18.19 -24.70
C LEU A 723 -19.13 -18.10 -25.91
N GLU A 724 -19.53 -18.69 -27.04
CA GLU A 724 -18.82 -18.59 -28.32
C GLU A 724 -18.72 -17.11 -28.78
N LYS A 725 -19.82 -16.36 -28.75
CA LYS A 725 -19.82 -14.93 -29.11
C LYS A 725 -18.99 -14.05 -28.19
N LEU A 726 -18.76 -14.48 -26.95
CA LEU A 726 -17.83 -13.84 -26.01
C LEU A 726 -16.38 -14.29 -26.20
N GLY A 727 -16.12 -15.29 -27.04
CA GLY A 727 -14.82 -15.96 -27.13
C GLY A 727 -14.41 -16.53 -25.78
N PHE A 728 -15.38 -17.06 -25.03
CA PHE A 728 -15.20 -17.62 -23.69
C PHE A 728 -14.50 -16.68 -22.69
N LYS A 729 -14.58 -15.38 -22.91
CA LYS A 729 -13.88 -14.40 -22.06
C LYS A 729 -14.47 -14.41 -20.65
N PRO A 730 -13.67 -14.70 -19.61
CA PRO A 730 -14.16 -14.74 -18.25
C PRO A 730 -14.40 -13.33 -17.69
N MET A 731 -15.23 -13.25 -16.65
CA MET A 731 -15.44 -12.06 -15.83
C MET A 731 -15.35 -12.44 -14.35
N SER A 732 -14.93 -11.49 -13.52
CA SER A 732 -14.76 -11.74 -12.08
C SER A 732 -16.09 -12.01 -11.40
N ILE A 733 -16.16 -13.10 -10.63
CA ILE A 733 -17.30 -13.43 -9.76
C ILE A 733 -17.41 -12.46 -8.56
N GLN A 734 -16.38 -11.65 -8.32
CA GLN A 734 -16.40 -10.58 -7.32
C GLN A 734 -17.10 -9.31 -7.86
N ALA A 735 -17.39 -9.25 -9.17
CA ALA A 735 -18.08 -8.11 -9.77
C ALA A 735 -19.60 -8.32 -9.90
N LEU A 736 -20.18 -9.33 -9.25
CA LEU A 736 -21.58 -9.71 -9.37
C LEU A 736 -22.26 -10.03 -8.02
N VAL A 737 -23.59 -9.99 -8.00
CA VAL A 737 -24.43 -10.55 -6.93
C VAL A 737 -25.37 -11.56 -7.59
N ALA A 738 -25.50 -12.75 -7.03
CA ALA A 738 -26.31 -13.85 -7.56
C ALA A 738 -27.44 -14.25 -6.60
N ASP A 739 -28.53 -14.79 -7.17
CA ASP A 739 -29.55 -15.52 -6.42
C ASP A 739 -28.96 -16.82 -5.87
N THR A 740 -29.04 -16.99 -4.55
CA THR A 740 -28.41 -18.12 -3.85
C THR A 740 -29.09 -19.43 -4.18
N ALA A 741 -30.42 -19.45 -4.28
CA ALA A 741 -31.18 -20.68 -4.54
C ALA A 741 -30.89 -21.22 -5.94
N TRP A 742 -30.86 -20.33 -6.94
CA TRP A 742 -30.43 -20.66 -8.29
C TRP A 742 -28.99 -21.16 -8.32
N LEU A 743 -28.03 -20.42 -7.74
CA LEU A 743 -26.62 -20.79 -7.83
C LEU A 743 -26.35 -22.16 -7.18
N LYS A 744 -26.99 -22.45 -6.03
CA LYS A 744 -26.92 -23.77 -5.39
C LYS A 744 -27.57 -24.87 -6.23
N SER A 745 -28.67 -24.58 -6.94
CA SER A 745 -29.36 -25.57 -7.78
C SER A 745 -28.51 -26.08 -8.94
N LEU A 746 -27.49 -25.32 -9.36
CA LEU A 746 -26.58 -25.73 -10.43
C LEU A 746 -25.58 -26.82 -9.99
N ASN A 747 -25.40 -27.03 -8.67
CA ASN A 747 -24.41 -27.97 -8.10
C ASN A 747 -23.00 -27.82 -8.70
N LEU A 748 -22.57 -26.58 -8.95
CA LEU A 748 -21.24 -26.27 -9.46
C LEU A 748 -20.23 -26.22 -8.31
N GLU A 749 -19.05 -26.79 -8.53
CA GLU A 749 -17.92 -26.70 -7.61
C GLU A 749 -16.72 -26.06 -8.30
N GLN A 750 -15.97 -25.23 -7.57
CA GLN A 750 -14.67 -24.76 -8.04
C GLN A 750 -13.64 -25.88 -7.82
N PRO A 751 -12.84 -26.28 -8.83
CA PRO A 751 -11.84 -27.34 -8.68
C PRO A 751 -10.81 -27.00 -7.60
N VAL A 752 -10.62 -27.89 -6.61
CA VAL A 752 -9.71 -27.65 -5.48
C VAL A 752 -8.25 -27.71 -5.94
N GLY A 753 -7.41 -26.81 -5.42
CA GLY A 753 -5.99 -26.69 -5.81
C GLY A 753 -5.75 -25.92 -7.11
N ALA A 754 -6.81 -25.59 -7.86
CA ALA A 754 -6.71 -24.89 -9.14
C ALA A 754 -6.40 -23.38 -9.03
N VAL A 755 -5.76 -22.82 -10.06
CA VAL A 755 -5.67 -21.36 -10.31
C VAL A 755 -6.58 -20.99 -11.47
N GLY A 756 -7.32 -19.87 -11.38
CA GLY A 756 -8.25 -19.44 -12.43
C GLY A 756 -9.63 -20.13 -12.36
N GLN A 757 -9.91 -20.80 -11.24
CA GLN A 757 -11.19 -21.45 -10.93
C GLN A 757 -12.38 -20.47 -10.94
N ASP A 758 -12.16 -19.21 -10.58
CA ASP A 758 -13.20 -18.16 -10.54
C ASP A 758 -13.66 -17.79 -11.95
N SER A 759 -12.71 -17.68 -12.87
CA SER A 759 -12.93 -17.38 -14.27
C SER A 759 -13.71 -18.51 -14.96
N TYR A 760 -13.38 -19.76 -14.62
CA TYR A 760 -14.09 -20.94 -15.09
C TYR A 760 -15.50 -21.05 -14.49
N PHE A 761 -15.63 -20.86 -13.18
CA PHE A 761 -16.93 -20.85 -12.49
C PHE A 761 -17.89 -19.81 -13.08
N PHE A 762 -17.39 -18.62 -13.43
CA PHE A 762 -18.20 -17.62 -14.13
C PHE A 762 -18.69 -18.09 -15.50
N GLN A 763 -17.87 -18.81 -16.29
CA GLN A 763 -18.31 -19.34 -17.59
C GLN A 763 -19.47 -20.32 -17.42
N GLN A 764 -19.39 -21.20 -16.41
CA GLN A 764 -20.48 -22.14 -16.07
C GLN A 764 -21.74 -21.39 -15.61
N MET A 765 -21.59 -20.40 -14.72
CA MET A 765 -22.71 -19.55 -14.29
C MET A 765 -23.40 -18.86 -15.47
N LEU A 766 -22.62 -18.35 -16.42
CA LEU A 766 -23.16 -17.67 -17.59
C LEU A 766 -23.85 -18.64 -18.56
N TYR A 767 -23.32 -19.85 -18.70
CA TYR A 767 -23.93 -20.91 -19.51
C TYR A 767 -25.36 -21.24 -19.02
N TYR A 768 -25.53 -21.43 -17.71
CA TYR A 768 -26.81 -21.85 -17.10
C TYR A 768 -27.77 -20.70 -16.72
N ALA A 769 -27.39 -19.44 -16.97
CA ALA A 769 -28.24 -18.30 -16.64
C ALA A 769 -29.45 -18.21 -17.58
N ARG A 770 -30.64 -17.98 -17.03
CA ARG A 770 -31.89 -17.68 -17.75
C ARG A 770 -32.13 -16.19 -17.84
N LYS A 771 -31.59 -15.41 -16.90
CA LYS A 771 -31.70 -13.95 -16.93
C LYS A 771 -30.52 -13.29 -16.23
N VAL A 772 -29.88 -12.33 -16.92
CA VAL A 772 -28.76 -11.57 -16.37
C VAL A 772 -29.05 -10.07 -16.38
N SER A 773 -28.81 -9.39 -15.26
CA SER A 773 -28.89 -7.93 -15.17
C SER A 773 -27.50 -7.30 -15.27
N ILE A 774 -27.36 -6.23 -16.06
CA ILE A 774 -26.04 -5.64 -16.36
C ILE A 774 -26.01 -4.16 -16.01
N THR A 775 -24.99 -3.73 -15.25
CA THR A 775 -24.72 -2.32 -14.96
C THR A 775 -23.33 -1.91 -15.44
N SER A 776 -23.18 -0.65 -15.87
CA SER A 776 -21.87 -0.11 -16.23
C SER A 776 -21.05 0.33 -15.01
N ARG A 777 -21.63 0.38 -13.80
CA ARG A 777 -20.89 0.72 -12.58
C ARG A 777 -19.79 -0.32 -12.31
N ALA A 778 -18.62 0.13 -11.85
CA ALA A 778 -17.59 -0.80 -11.41
C ALA A 778 -17.96 -1.32 -10.03
N ALA A 779 -17.92 -2.63 -9.82
CA ALA A 779 -18.31 -3.28 -8.58
C ALA A 779 -17.12 -3.78 -7.75
N HIS A 780 -15.98 -4.00 -8.41
CA HIS A 780 -14.80 -4.66 -7.86
C HIS A 780 -13.52 -3.92 -8.24
N ILE A 781 -12.59 -3.77 -7.29
CA ILE A 781 -11.22 -3.33 -7.49
C ILE A 781 -10.28 -4.52 -7.31
N TYR A 782 -9.48 -4.77 -8.34
CA TYR A 782 -8.45 -5.79 -8.38
C TYR A 782 -7.05 -5.19 -8.38
N TYR A 783 -6.22 -5.54 -7.40
CA TYR A 783 -4.83 -5.11 -7.28
C TYR A 783 -3.88 -6.17 -7.85
N ALA A 784 -3.44 -6.01 -9.09
CA ALA A 784 -2.73 -7.06 -9.84
C ALA A 784 -1.21 -7.12 -9.57
N GLU A 785 -0.67 -6.30 -8.66
CA GLU A 785 0.77 -6.13 -8.42
C GLU A 785 1.18 -6.45 -6.98
N ILE A 786 0.42 -7.27 -6.27
CA ILE A 786 0.80 -7.68 -4.92
C ILE A 786 1.99 -8.65 -5.04
N SER A 787 3.09 -8.35 -4.35
CA SER A 787 4.35 -9.11 -4.43
C SER A 787 4.19 -10.59 -4.10
N THR A 788 3.23 -10.93 -3.22
CA THR A 788 2.88 -12.29 -2.81
C THR A 788 2.02 -13.06 -3.81
N SER A 789 1.61 -12.44 -4.94
CA SER A 789 0.86 -13.15 -5.97
C SER A 789 1.73 -14.26 -6.57
N THR A 790 1.16 -15.47 -6.65
CA THR A 790 1.73 -16.71 -7.25
C THR A 790 2.30 -16.53 -8.68
N VAL A 791 2.18 -15.34 -9.27
CA VAL A 791 2.49 -15.01 -10.66
C VAL A 791 3.89 -14.40 -10.84
N ASN A 792 4.63 -14.14 -9.75
CA ASN A 792 5.92 -13.43 -9.79
C ASN A 792 7.16 -14.35 -9.88
N ALA A 793 7.05 -15.63 -9.46
CA ALA A 793 8.04 -16.67 -9.72
C ALA A 793 7.33 -17.84 -10.42
N ILE A 794 7.55 -17.97 -11.73
CA ILE A 794 6.94 -19.05 -12.52
C ILE A 794 7.85 -20.27 -12.40
N SER A 795 7.29 -21.37 -11.90
CA SER A 795 7.97 -22.65 -11.71
C SER A 795 7.03 -23.80 -12.09
N PRO A 796 7.47 -25.08 -12.07
CA PRO A 796 6.59 -26.20 -12.41
C PRO A 796 5.33 -26.26 -11.55
N LYS A 797 5.43 -25.82 -10.28
CA LYS A 797 4.28 -25.69 -9.37
C LYS A 797 3.19 -24.76 -9.92
N TYR A 798 3.55 -23.73 -10.68
CA TYR A 798 2.58 -22.82 -11.31
C TYR A 798 1.72 -23.54 -12.34
N TYR A 799 2.33 -24.31 -13.25
CA TYR A 799 1.61 -25.05 -14.30
C TYR A 799 0.82 -26.24 -13.75
N ARG A 800 1.38 -26.96 -12.76
CA ARG A 800 0.69 -28.06 -12.07
C ARG A 800 -0.65 -27.63 -11.44
N LYS A 801 -0.76 -26.37 -11.01
CA LYS A 801 -2.04 -25.81 -10.51
C LYS A 801 -3.10 -25.57 -11.59
N TYR A 802 -2.76 -25.61 -12.88
CA TYR A 802 -3.75 -25.55 -13.95
C TYR A 802 -4.31 -26.92 -14.32
N LEU A 803 -3.60 -28.03 -14.09
CA LEU A 803 -4.09 -29.38 -14.40
C LEU A 803 -5.51 -29.65 -13.87
N PRO A 804 -5.82 -29.51 -12.56
CA PRO A 804 -7.17 -29.77 -12.06
C PRO A 804 -8.24 -28.82 -12.63
N LEU A 805 -7.83 -27.61 -13.07
CA LEU A 805 -8.75 -26.68 -13.73
C LEU A 805 -9.08 -27.14 -15.15
N GLU A 806 -8.05 -27.48 -15.92
CA GLU A 806 -8.18 -27.79 -17.34
C GLU A 806 -8.84 -29.15 -17.53
N GLU A 807 -8.58 -30.13 -16.65
CA GLU A 807 -9.28 -31.42 -16.61
C GLU A 807 -10.79 -31.24 -16.42
N ASP A 808 -11.19 -30.50 -15.38
CA ASP A 808 -12.60 -30.26 -15.08
C ASP A 808 -13.27 -29.43 -16.18
N ARG A 809 -12.59 -28.39 -16.69
CA ARG A 809 -13.11 -27.56 -17.78
C ARG A 809 -13.31 -28.36 -19.06
N ALA A 810 -12.34 -29.17 -19.48
CA ALA A 810 -12.45 -29.96 -20.70
C ALA A 810 -13.61 -30.94 -20.62
N LYS A 811 -13.77 -31.62 -19.47
CA LYS A 811 -14.91 -32.50 -19.21
C LYS A 811 -16.24 -31.77 -19.30
N TRP A 812 -16.40 -30.65 -18.61
CA TRP A 812 -17.63 -29.86 -18.67
C TRP A 812 -17.93 -29.34 -20.08
N LEU A 813 -16.91 -28.85 -20.80
CA LEU A 813 -17.05 -28.39 -22.18
C LEU A 813 -17.48 -29.50 -23.14
N GLU A 814 -17.01 -30.74 -22.92
CA GLU A 814 -17.47 -31.90 -23.69
C GLU A 814 -18.94 -32.21 -23.38
N GLU A 815 -19.33 -32.23 -22.11
CA GLU A 815 -20.71 -32.46 -21.65
C GLU A 815 -21.70 -31.46 -22.26
N VAL A 816 -21.31 -30.19 -22.40
CA VAL A 816 -22.17 -29.13 -22.98
C VAL A 816 -21.95 -28.90 -24.49
N GLY A 817 -21.10 -29.69 -25.14
CA GLY A 817 -20.86 -29.63 -26.59
C GLY A 817 -20.06 -28.40 -27.07
N LEU A 818 -19.27 -27.77 -26.20
CA LEU A 818 -18.49 -26.55 -26.47
C LEU A 818 -16.98 -26.78 -26.60
N LEU A 819 -16.50 -28.02 -26.39
CA LEU A 819 -15.07 -28.34 -26.38
C LEU A 819 -14.33 -27.82 -27.62
N ARG A 820 -14.88 -28.09 -28.82
CA ARG A 820 -14.26 -27.66 -30.08
C ARG A 820 -14.21 -26.15 -30.23
N ALA A 821 -15.31 -25.45 -29.94
CA ALA A 821 -15.34 -24.00 -30.03
C ALA A 821 -14.36 -23.37 -29.03
N TYR A 822 -14.22 -23.94 -27.82
CA TYR A 822 -13.24 -23.47 -26.84
C TYR A 822 -11.79 -23.66 -27.31
N GLN A 823 -11.47 -24.81 -27.91
CA GLN A 823 -10.15 -25.10 -28.48
C GLN A 823 -9.75 -24.04 -29.50
N GLU A 824 -10.65 -23.75 -30.45
CA GLU A 824 -10.44 -22.84 -31.57
C GLU A 824 -10.43 -21.36 -31.12
N ASP A 825 -11.40 -20.93 -30.32
CA ASP A 825 -11.59 -19.50 -30.01
C ASP A 825 -10.80 -19.02 -28.78
N ARG A 826 -10.43 -19.92 -27.86
CA ARG A 826 -9.89 -19.53 -26.55
C ARG A 826 -8.61 -20.24 -26.15
N PHE A 827 -8.60 -21.57 -26.14
CA PHE A 827 -7.49 -22.35 -25.58
C PHE A 827 -6.19 -22.11 -26.35
N THR A 828 -6.23 -22.16 -27.69
CA THR A 828 -5.03 -21.96 -28.52
C THR A 828 -4.37 -20.59 -28.28
N GLN A 829 -5.18 -19.54 -28.15
CA GLN A 829 -4.68 -18.20 -27.81
C GLN A 829 -4.12 -18.14 -26.38
N PHE A 830 -4.75 -18.85 -25.44
CA PHE A 830 -4.29 -18.91 -24.06
C PHE A 830 -2.97 -19.68 -23.96
N LEU A 831 -2.82 -20.78 -24.69
CA LEU A 831 -1.58 -21.53 -24.80
C LEU A 831 -0.42 -20.65 -25.28
N GLU A 832 -0.58 -19.96 -26.41
CA GLU A 832 0.51 -19.11 -26.97
C GLU A 832 0.79 -17.88 -26.11
N HIS A 833 -0.23 -17.14 -25.70
CA HIS A 833 -0.06 -15.80 -25.11
C HIS A 833 -0.04 -15.78 -23.58
N TRP A 834 -0.40 -16.88 -22.93
CA TRP A 834 -0.37 -17.03 -21.48
C TRP A 834 0.62 -18.09 -21.03
N TYR A 835 0.44 -19.36 -21.38
CA TYR A 835 1.32 -20.44 -20.90
C TYR A 835 2.72 -20.32 -21.47
N VAL A 836 2.88 -20.38 -22.80
CA VAL A 836 4.20 -20.33 -23.45
C VAL A 836 4.89 -19.00 -23.17
N LYS A 837 4.16 -17.88 -23.19
CA LYS A 837 4.74 -16.57 -22.87
C LYS A 837 5.30 -16.49 -21.44
N LYS A 838 4.73 -17.22 -20.47
CA LYS A 838 5.20 -17.19 -19.08
C LYS A 838 6.52 -17.93 -18.89
N LEU A 839 6.89 -18.83 -19.79
CA LEU A 839 8.20 -19.50 -19.81
C LEU A 839 9.36 -18.51 -19.92
N GLU A 840 9.15 -17.31 -20.50
CA GLU A 840 10.17 -16.24 -20.55
C GLU A 840 10.66 -15.80 -19.15
N ASN A 841 9.96 -16.19 -18.08
CA ASN A 841 10.29 -15.82 -16.69
C ASN A 841 10.52 -17.05 -15.80
N VAL A 842 10.75 -18.22 -16.39
CA VAL A 842 11.07 -19.47 -15.68
C VAL A 842 12.59 -19.60 -15.55
N ASP A 843 13.05 -20.18 -14.45
CA ASP A 843 14.46 -20.51 -14.27
C ASP A 843 14.89 -21.55 -15.34
N PRO A 844 16.05 -21.41 -16.00
CA PRO A 844 16.51 -22.39 -16.98
C PRO A 844 16.48 -23.85 -16.48
N ASP A 845 16.74 -24.09 -15.20
CA ASP A 845 16.75 -25.44 -14.61
C ASP A 845 15.34 -26.06 -14.50
N ASP A 846 14.31 -25.22 -14.43
CA ASP A 846 12.90 -25.61 -14.31
C ASP A 846 12.18 -25.70 -15.67
N LEU A 847 12.84 -25.28 -16.76
CA LEU A 847 12.19 -25.03 -18.05
C LEU A 847 11.65 -26.31 -18.71
N ASP A 848 12.38 -27.42 -18.59
CA ASP A 848 11.98 -28.71 -19.18
C ASP A 848 10.69 -29.23 -18.53
N GLU A 849 10.64 -29.28 -17.19
CA GLU A 849 9.43 -29.72 -16.47
C GLU A 849 8.24 -28.79 -16.76
N CYS A 850 8.46 -27.49 -16.92
CA CYS A 850 7.41 -26.55 -17.30
C CYS A 850 6.86 -26.80 -18.71
N ILE A 851 7.71 -27.16 -19.68
CA ILE A 851 7.27 -27.49 -21.04
C ILE A 851 6.48 -28.79 -21.04
N ASP A 852 6.94 -29.82 -20.32
CA ASP A 852 6.25 -31.11 -20.20
C ASP A 852 4.84 -30.93 -19.60
N LEU A 853 4.70 -30.09 -18.56
CA LEU A 853 3.40 -29.75 -17.98
C LEU A 853 2.47 -29.01 -18.96
N ILE A 854 3.01 -28.18 -19.86
CA ILE A 854 2.21 -27.53 -20.91
C ILE A 854 1.76 -28.55 -21.96
N GLU A 855 2.60 -29.52 -22.31
CA GLU A 855 2.24 -30.63 -23.20
C GLU A 855 1.13 -31.49 -22.60
N GLU A 856 1.21 -31.78 -21.30
CA GLU A 856 0.14 -32.47 -20.55
C GLU A 856 -1.18 -31.68 -20.61
N ILE A 857 -1.14 -30.38 -20.34
CA ILE A 857 -2.33 -29.50 -20.43
C ILE A 857 -2.93 -29.51 -21.84
N ASN A 858 -2.09 -29.51 -22.87
CA ASN A 858 -2.53 -29.58 -24.26
C ASN A 858 -3.17 -30.95 -24.59
N GLY A 859 -2.62 -32.03 -24.01
CA GLY A 859 -3.16 -33.39 -24.11
C GLY A 859 -4.57 -33.55 -23.53
N ILE A 860 -4.92 -32.82 -22.46
CA ILE A 860 -6.28 -32.80 -21.88
C ILE A 860 -7.33 -32.41 -22.93
N TYR A 861 -6.99 -31.50 -23.84
CA TYR A 861 -7.87 -31.05 -24.91
C TYR A 861 -7.77 -31.91 -26.18
N GLY A 862 -7.02 -33.02 -26.18
CA GLY A 862 -6.89 -33.89 -27.36
C GLY A 862 -6.22 -33.21 -28.56
N LEU A 863 -5.44 -32.16 -28.34
CA LEU A 863 -4.71 -31.43 -29.39
C LEU A 863 -3.30 -32.00 -29.52
N SER A 864 -3.03 -32.80 -30.55
CA SER A 864 -1.68 -33.32 -30.80
C SER A 864 -0.90 -32.45 -31.79
N GLU A 865 0.40 -32.23 -31.52
CA GLU A 865 1.33 -31.55 -32.43
C GLU A 865 1.38 -32.21 -33.81
N ASP A 866 1.27 -33.54 -33.88
CA ASP A 866 1.30 -34.29 -35.14
C ASP A 866 0.07 -34.01 -36.02
N SER A 867 -1.01 -33.56 -35.40
CA SER A 867 -2.32 -33.37 -36.05
C SER A 867 -2.71 -31.89 -36.21
N ASN A 868 -2.01 -30.97 -35.55
CA ASN A 868 -2.33 -29.54 -35.55
C ASN A 868 -1.06 -28.67 -35.75
N PRO A 869 -0.84 -28.16 -36.98
CA PRO A 869 0.34 -27.34 -37.32
C PRO A 869 0.48 -26.05 -36.48
N GLU A 870 -0.64 -25.50 -35.99
CA GLU A 870 -0.60 -24.30 -35.17
C GLU A 870 -0.08 -24.60 -33.76
N ILE A 871 -0.50 -25.72 -33.17
CA ILE A 871 -0.02 -26.20 -31.88
C ILE A 871 1.46 -26.57 -31.96
N GLN A 872 1.87 -27.28 -33.02
CA GLN A 872 3.29 -27.57 -33.28
C GLN A 872 4.14 -26.29 -33.31
N ARG A 873 3.70 -25.27 -34.06
CA ARG A 873 4.38 -23.97 -34.12
C ARG A 873 4.49 -23.30 -32.74
N ILE A 874 3.46 -23.41 -31.90
CA ILE A 874 3.46 -22.82 -30.54
C ILE A 874 4.44 -23.56 -29.62
N MET A 875 4.44 -24.89 -29.64
CA MET A 875 5.35 -25.70 -28.84
C MET A 875 6.81 -25.58 -29.29
N ASP A 876 7.06 -25.42 -30.59
CA ASP A 876 8.39 -25.12 -31.12
C ASP A 876 8.94 -23.79 -30.58
N LYS A 877 8.09 -22.78 -30.38
CA LYS A 877 8.49 -21.52 -29.72
C LYS A 877 8.83 -21.74 -28.25
N ALA A 878 8.09 -22.57 -27.54
CA ALA A 878 8.39 -22.92 -26.15
C ALA A 878 9.77 -23.60 -26.06
N ARG A 879 10.04 -24.59 -26.92
CA ARG A 879 11.33 -25.30 -26.98
C ARG A 879 12.48 -24.41 -27.46
N ALA A 880 12.20 -23.36 -28.24
CA ALA A 880 13.22 -22.41 -28.68
C ALA A 880 13.80 -21.57 -27.54
N LEU A 881 13.10 -21.40 -26.41
CA LEU A 881 13.61 -20.71 -25.23
C LEU A 881 14.76 -21.45 -24.54
N LYS A 882 15.02 -22.72 -24.91
CA LYS A 882 16.18 -23.50 -24.48
C LYS A 882 17.49 -23.04 -25.15
N LYS A 883 17.43 -22.24 -26.21
CA LYS A 883 18.57 -21.77 -27.00
C LYS A 883 18.87 -20.31 -26.71
#